data_AF-A0A0I9N7Q9-F1
#
_entry.id   AF-A0A0I9N7Q9-F1
#
_cell.length_a   1.000
_cell.length_b   1.000
_cell.length_c   1.000
_cell.angle_alpha   90.00
_cell.angle_beta   90.00
_cell.angle_gamma   90.00
#
_symmetry.space_group_name_H-M   'P 1'
#
loop_
_entity.id
_entity.type
_entity.pdbx_description
1 polymer ?
#
loop_
_entity_poly.entity_id
_entity_poly.type
_entity_poly.pdbx_seq_one_letter_code
_entity_poly.pdbx_strand_id
1 'polypeptide(L)'
;MAHMCVKTQRLDIALLCLGNMGHASGARALKKSMKNGDPIEVQVAILAIQLGLLDEAQALFTSCGRYDLVNRLLQTRNRWDEAFKIAEKYDRIHLRNTYYNYANYLESINSTDAAIENYEKSGTHCFEVPRMLFDRPKMLEAYVKKTKHSGVQKWWAQYMESKGDVKSAYLYYQYAKDYLSVVRLLCRDNNIDEAIEIANSSGDKAACYHLGQYFEAHNDPNMAVMFFTKAHACSNALRLAKENNMTDKIANLALMAGGNELVEAAQYYENIPGQTDKAVMLYHKAGMINRALDLAFRTDQFSALDLITNELDENSDPRILERAAEFFKNNQQYNKAVQLLAYSKKYFEAIDLCKQKNVPMNEELAEVLTPSKGEITDESNRKKLLELIAECCVQQQNYHFAAKKYTQAGNKLDAMRSLVKSGDTARIVFFANAARKKEIYILAANYLQTLNWKEDCDLMKQIELFYNKANAYEHLASFYEACAQVEIDDYRDYNKAADALNEALQCIAKALQNNPKNQEYLMEKQTELYQTIGNIKEFIQIRTIYELDPIDAIRQLEAFADDKQVCKNIRLGDIYAVMIAYNVHKENYKKAYSLVQQLKDREPSIELNRYINKEIQDIICEKLKLSSFITDNKNLSECDNDQQSTNDEEVDYSYAMKRNFQ
;
A
#
# COMPACT_ATOMS: atom_id res chain seq x y z
N MET A 1 46.31 15.95 -66.13
CA MET A 1 45.70 16.84 -65.12
C MET A 1 44.57 16.15 -64.34
N ALA A 2 43.62 15.45 -64.98
CA ALA A 2 42.57 14.70 -64.29
C ALA A 2 43.08 13.65 -63.28
N HIS A 3 44.10 12.84 -63.63
CA HIS A 3 44.73 11.90 -62.69
C HIS A 3 45.36 12.59 -61.47
N MET A 4 45.87 13.81 -61.62
CA MET A 4 46.43 14.57 -60.49
C MET A 4 45.34 15.00 -59.50
N CYS A 5 44.11 15.25 -59.98
CA CYS A 5 42.98 15.60 -59.12
C CYS A 5 42.57 14.45 -58.19
N VAL A 6 42.84 13.20 -58.57
CA VAL A 6 42.66 12.02 -57.69
C VAL A 6 43.68 12.05 -56.55
N LYS A 7 44.94 12.36 -56.85
CA LYS A 7 46.02 12.41 -55.84
C LYS A 7 45.91 13.61 -54.90
N THR A 8 45.44 14.75 -55.42
CA THR A 8 45.28 15.99 -54.63
C THR A 8 43.89 16.15 -54.03
N GLN A 9 42.98 15.19 -54.26
CA GLN A 9 41.58 15.19 -53.81
C GLN A 9 40.79 16.45 -54.22
N ARG A 10 41.21 17.13 -55.29
CA ARG A 10 40.58 18.36 -55.80
C ARG A 10 39.46 18.07 -56.78
N LEU A 11 38.25 17.87 -56.25
CA LEU A 11 37.07 17.52 -57.01
C LEU A 11 36.48 18.68 -57.84
N ASP A 12 36.73 19.91 -57.42
CA ASP A 12 36.39 21.16 -58.11
C ASP A 12 37.06 21.24 -59.50
N ILE A 13 38.35 20.93 -59.55
CA ILE A 13 39.13 20.88 -60.79
C ILE A 13 38.81 19.60 -61.58
N ALA A 14 38.48 18.50 -60.91
CA ALA A 14 38.15 17.24 -61.56
C ALA A 14 36.94 17.34 -62.50
N LEU A 15 35.88 18.05 -62.10
CA LEU A 15 34.70 18.25 -62.95
C LEU A 15 35.01 19.04 -64.22
N LEU A 16 35.83 20.09 -64.10
CA LEU A 16 36.29 20.87 -65.25
C LEU A 16 37.16 20.02 -66.19
N CYS A 17 38.07 19.22 -65.62
CA CYS A 17 38.89 18.29 -66.38
C CYS A 17 38.07 17.25 -67.14
N LEU A 18 37.07 16.63 -66.49
CA LEU A 18 36.18 15.65 -67.13
C LEU A 18 35.33 16.28 -68.25
N GLY A 19 34.90 17.53 -68.08
CA GLY A 19 34.19 18.29 -69.11
C GLY A 19 35.05 18.56 -70.35
N ASN A 20 36.30 19.01 -70.14
CA ASN A 20 37.24 19.25 -71.24
C ASN A 20 37.67 17.96 -71.95
N MET A 21 37.64 16.82 -71.26
CA MET A 21 37.90 15.49 -71.84
C MET A 21 36.69 14.89 -72.58
N GLY A 22 35.51 15.53 -72.56
CA GLY A 22 34.28 15.00 -73.14
C GLY A 22 33.71 13.77 -72.40
N HIS A 23 34.19 13.46 -71.20
CA HIS A 23 33.85 12.24 -70.46
C HIS A 23 32.56 12.41 -69.63
N ALA A 24 31.43 12.54 -70.34
CA ALA A 24 30.13 12.90 -69.78
C ALA A 24 29.61 11.90 -68.73
N SER A 25 29.86 10.60 -68.92
CA SER A 25 29.49 9.54 -67.95
C SER A 25 30.20 9.72 -66.60
N GLY A 26 31.51 9.99 -66.64
CA GLY A 26 32.31 10.23 -65.44
C GLY A 26 31.93 11.52 -64.72
N ALA A 27 31.68 12.60 -65.46
CA ALA A 27 31.19 13.85 -64.87
C ALA A 27 29.82 13.67 -64.19
N ARG A 28 28.93 12.87 -64.80
CA ARG A 28 27.63 12.51 -64.22
C ARG A 28 27.77 11.64 -62.98
N ALA A 29 28.64 10.63 -63.00
CA ALA A 29 28.88 9.75 -61.86
C ALA A 29 29.40 10.53 -60.65
N LEU A 30 30.37 11.44 -60.86
CA LEU A 30 30.92 12.29 -59.81
C LEU A 30 29.88 13.27 -59.25
N LYS A 31 29.12 13.95 -60.11
CA LYS A 31 28.01 14.83 -59.67
C LYS A 31 26.93 14.08 -58.88
N LYS A 32 26.64 12.83 -59.25
CA LYS A 32 25.67 11.99 -58.53
C LYS A 32 26.17 11.65 -57.12
N SER A 33 27.44 11.29 -56.97
CA SER A 33 28.04 11.01 -55.67
C SER A 33 28.08 12.24 -54.76
N MET A 34 28.44 13.40 -55.32
CA MET A 34 28.37 14.69 -54.60
C MET A 34 26.96 15.02 -54.13
N LYS A 35 25.95 14.80 -54.97
CA LYS A 35 24.54 15.05 -54.63
C LYS A 35 24.02 14.10 -53.56
N ASN A 36 24.51 12.87 -53.53
CA ASN A 36 24.14 11.86 -52.53
C ASN A 36 24.81 12.11 -51.16
N GLY A 37 25.76 13.06 -51.07
CA GLY A 37 26.47 13.36 -49.82
C GLY A 37 27.49 12.30 -49.42
N ASP A 38 28.05 11.55 -50.38
CA ASP A 38 29.05 10.52 -50.10
C ASP A 38 30.35 11.14 -49.52
N PRO A 39 31.15 10.40 -48.72
CA PRO A 39 32.45 10.87 -48.24
C PRO A 39 33.39 11.31 -49.38
N ILE A 40 34.26 12.28 -49.11
CA ILE A 40 35.10 12.90 -50.15
C ILE A 40 35.99 11.86 -50.84
N GLU A 41 36.50 10.88 -50.11
CA GLU A 41 37.31 9.80 -50.63
C GLU A 41 36.52 8.82 -51.49
N VAL A 42 35.22 8.61 -51.20
CA VAL A 42 34.32 7.82 -52.06
C VAL A 42 34.08 8.56 -53.38
N GLN A 43 33.90 9.88 -53.32
CA GLN A 43 33.77 10.72 -54.51
C GLN A 43 35.07 10.71 -55.36
N VAL A 44 36.23 10.80 -54.71
CA VAL A 44 37.55 10.71 -55.36
C VAL A 44 37.80 9.31 -55.92
N ALA A 45 37.36 8.25 -55.24
CA ALA A 45 37.45 6.88 -55.72
C ALA A 45 36.54 6.64 -56.93
N ILE A 46 35.33 7.22 -56.97
CA ILE A 46 34.45 7.17 -58.15
C ILE A 46 35.11 7.88 -59.33
N LEU A 47 35.73 9.04 -59.12
CA LEU A 47 36.54 9.70 -60.13
C LEU A 47 37.70 8.80 -60.60
N ALA A 48 38.39 8.14 -59.68
CA ALA A 48 39.49 7.22 -59.99
C ALA A 48 39.02 6.03 -60.85
N ILE A 49 37.86 5.43 -60.54
CA ILE A 49 37.24 4.39 -61.38
C ILE A 49 37.00 4.88 -62.81
N GLN A 50 36.42 6.07 -62.97
CA GLN A 50 36.10 6.63 -64.29
C GLN A 50 37.35 6.96 -65.11
N LEU A 51 38.49 7.18 -64.44
CA LEU A 51 39.79 7.42 -65.08
C LEU A 51 40.63 6.14 -65.25
N GLY A 52 40.08 4.96 -64.91
CA GLY A 52 40.79 3.67 -65.00
C GLY A 52 41.83 3.42 -63.90
N LEU A 53 41.90 4.30 -62.89
CA LEU A 53 42.78 4.18 -61.72
C LEU A 53 42.13 3.28 -60.65
N LEU A 54 42.03 1.99 -60.96
CA LEU A 54 41.25 1.04 -60.15
C LEU A 54 41.93 0.67 -58.84
N ASP A 55 43.26 0.65 -58.80
CA ASP A 55 44.01 0.27 -57.59
C ASP A 55 44.01 1.43 -56.58
N GLU A 56 44.12 2.67 -57.06
CA GLU A 56 43.90 3.86 -56.25
C GLU A 56 42.46 3.94 -55.73
N ALA A 57 41.46 3.63 -56.56
CA ALA A 57 40.06 3.58 -56.14
C ALA A 57 39.83 2.55 -55.02
N GLN A 58 40.42 1.35 -55.13
CA GLN A 58 40.33 0.31 -54.12
C GLN A 58 41.00 0.74 -52.80
N ALA A 59 42.17 1.38 -52.86
CA ALA A 59 42.84 1.92 -51.67
C ALA A 59 42.00 3.00 -50.98
N LEU A 60 41.41 3.91 -51.75
CA LEU A 60 40.55 4.98 -51.24
C LEU A 60 39.25 4.45 -50.60
N PHE A 61 38.61 3.44 -51.19
CA PHE A 61 37.44 2.82 -50.54
C PHE A 61 37.81 2.07 -49.25
N THR A 62 38.99 1.43 -49.24
CA THR A 62 39.50 0.71 -48.06
C THR A 62 39.82 1.66 -46.92
N SER A 63 40.46 2.81 -47.21
CA SER A 63 40.76 3.82 -46.18
C SER A 63 39.51 4.40 -45.52
N CYS A 64 38.38 4.38 -46.21
CA CYS A 64 37.09 4.89 -45.72
C CYS A 64 36.21 3.82 -45.10
N GLY A 65 36.70 2.58 -44.98
CA GLY A 65 35.94 1.45 -44.45
C GLY A 65 34.75 1.04 -45.30
N ARG A 66 34.62 1.52 -46.54
CA ARG A 66 33.52 1.19 -47.46
C ARG A 66 33.84 -0.07 -48.26
N TYR A 67 33.94 -1.19 -47.54
CA TYR A 67 34.24 -2.50 -48.11
C TYR A 67 33.14 -3.03 -49.04
N ASP A 68 31.90 -2.52 -48.93
CA ASP A 68 30.81 -2.78 -49.86
C ASP A 68 31.13 -2.31 -51.29
N LEU A 69 31.76 -1.14 -51.41
CA LEU A 69 32.19 -0.57 -52.69
C LEU A 69 33.44 -1.27 -53.23
N VAL A 70 34.37 -1.67 -52.35
CA VAL A 70 35.52 -2.50 -52.72
C VAL A 70 35.06 -3.84 -53.31
N ASN A 71 34.14 -4.51 -52.62
CA ASN A 71 33.56 -5.79 -53.05
C ASN A 71 32.89 -5.64 -54.42
N ARG A 72 32.05 -4.61 -54.60
CA ARG A 72 31.42 -4.32 -55.91
C ARG A 72 32.47 -4.08 -57.01
N LEU A 73 33.51 -3.30 -56.73
CA LEU A 73 34.58 -3.03 -57.69
C LEU A 73 35.31 -4.31 -58.10
N LEU A 74 35.63 -5.20 -57.16
CA LEU A 74 36.27 -6.49 -57.45
C LEU A 74 35.38 -7.41 -58.29
N GLN A 75 34.07 -7.43 -58.02
CA GLN A 75 33.10 -8.18 -58.84
C GLN A 75 33.10 -7.67 -60.29
N THR A 76 33.09 -6.34 -60.51
CA THR A 76 33.16 -5.77 -61.87
C THR A 76 34.47 -6.08 -62.60
N ARG A 77 35.54 -6.39 -61.87
CA ARG A 77 36.85 -6.81 -62.42
C ARG A 77 36.96 -8.34 -62.59
N ASN A 78 35.89 -9.10 -62.35
CA ASN A 78 35.88 -10.57 -62.32
C ASN A 78 36.89 -11.19 -61.32
N ARG A 79 37.31 -10.44 -60.28
CA ARG A 79 38.21 -10.93 -59.21
C ARG A 79 37.40 -11.55 -58.07
N TRP A 80 36.71 -12.64 -58.37
CA TRP A 80 35.74 -13.25 -57.46
C TRP A 80 36.35 -13.78 -56.16
N ASP A 81 37.52 -14.42 -56.21
CA ASP A 81 38.19 -14.96 -55.01
C ASP A 81 38.53 -13.88 -53.98
N GLU A 82 38.94 -12.71 -54.45
CA GLU A 82 39.23 -11.57 -53.58
C GLU A 82 37.94 -10.90 -53.10
N ALA A 83 36.93 -10.81 -53.96
CA ALA A 83 35.61 -10.32 -53.57
C ALA A 83 35.01 -11.16 -52.42
N PHE A 84 35.14 -12.50 -52.48
CA PHE A 84 34.72 -13.38 -51.40
C PHE A 84 35.54 -13.17 -50.12
N LYS A 85 36.88 -13.09 -50.22
CA LYS A 85 37.73 -12.82 -49.04
C LYS A 85 37.38 -11.51 -48.34
N ILE A 86 37.04 -10.47 -49.11
CA ILE A 86 36.62 -9.18 -48.55
C ILE A 86 35.21 -9.27 -47.96
N ALA A 87 34.28 -9.93 -48.64
CA ALA A 87 32.93 -10.14 -48.15
C ALA A 87 32.89 -10.95 -46.84
N GLU A 88 33.69 -12.01 -46.72
CA GLU A 88 33.75 -12.84 -45.50
C GLU A 88 34.34 -12.09 -44.29
N LYS A 89 35.38 -11.28 -44.54
CA LYS A 89 36.13 -10.58 -43.49
C LYS A 89 35.51 -9.25 -43.07
N TYR A 90 35.04 -8.45 -44.03
CA TYR A 90 34.68 -7.05 -43.81
C TYR A 90 33.26 -6.68 -44.29
N ASP A 91 32.67 -7.41 -45.24
CA ASP A 91 31.37 -7.09 -45.86
C ASP A 91 30.39 -8.28 -45.85
N ARG A 92 30.13 -8.81 -44.65
CA ARG A 92 29.30 -10.01 -44.47
C ARG A 92 27.85 -9.81 -44.93
N ILE A 93 27.36 -8.57 -44.91
CA ILE A 93 26.01 -8.20 -45.33
C ILE A 93 25.80 -8.53 -46.81
N HIS A 94 26.77 -8.22 -47.66
CA HIS A 94 26.65 -8.47 -49.11
C HIS A 94 27.23 -9.81 -49.56
N LEU A 95 27.75 -10.66 -48.67
CA LEU A 95 28.32 -11.96 -49.04
C LEU A 95 27.37 -12.82 -49.88
N ARG A 96 26.09 -12.88 -49.49
CA ARG A 96 25.05 -13.59 -50.27
C ARG A 96 24.81 -12.98 -51.65
N ASN A 97 24.87 -11.65 -51.74
CA ASN A 97 24.75 -10.93 -53.00
C ASN A 97 25.96 -11.20 -53.91
N THR A 98 27.18 -11.25 -53.34
CA THR A 98 28.38 -11.63 -54.08
C THR A 98 28.26 -13.05 -54.66
N TYR A 99 27.77 -14.02 -53.87
CA TYR A 99 27.49 -15.37 -54.38
C TYR A 99 26.43 -15.37 -55.49
N TYR A 100 25.36 -14.58 -55.36
CA TYR A 100 24.32 -14.45 -56.38
C TYR A 100 24.86 -13.87 -57.70
N ASN A 101 25.64 -12.79 -57.64
CA ASN A 101 26.23 -12.18 -58.84
C ASN A 101 27.25 -13.10 -59.49
N TYR A 102 28.03 -13.85 -58.69
CA TYR A 102 28.95 -14.85 -59.23
C TYR A 102 28.21 -16.02 -59.87
N ALA A 103 27.10 -16.47 -59.28
CA ALA A 103 26.24 -17.49 -59.88
C ALA A 103 25.67 -17.04 -61.23
N ASN A 104 25.18 -15.79 -61.34
CA ASN A 104 24.74 -15.22 -62.62
C ASN A 104 25.86 -15.18 -63.66
N TYR A 105 27.09 -14.86 -63.24
CA TYR A 105 28.26 -14.87 -64.13
C TYR A 105 28.58 -16.30 -64.61
N LEU A 106 28.56 -17.29 -63.72
CA LEU A 106 28.77 -18.70 -64.05
C LEU A 106 27.67 -19.24 -64.98
N GLU A 107 26.42 -18.86 -64.75
CA GLU A 107 25.28 -19.16 -65.63
C GLU A 107 25.52 -18.60 -67.04
N SER A 108 26.01 -17.36 -67.15
CA SER A 108 26.29 -16.73 -68.46
C SER A 108 27.38 -17.46 -69.26
N ILE A 109 28.25 -18.22 -68.58
CA ILE A 109 29.32 -19.03 -69.17
C ILE A 109 28.89 -20.49 -69.37
N ASN A 110 27.61 -20.81 -69.12
CA ASN A 110 27.04 -22.16 -69.18
C ASN A 110 27.64 -23.17 -68.18
N SER A 111 28.28 -22.70 -67.11
CA SER A 111 28.76 -23.56 -66.03
C SER A 111 27.64 -23.83 -65.02
N THR A 112 26.72 -24.72 -65.38
CA THR A 112 25.47 -24.92 -64.62
C THR A 112 25.69 -25.48 -63.22
N ASP A 113 26.59 -26.46 -63.05
CA ASP A 113 26.81 -27.10 -61.75
C ASP A 113 27.43 -26.13 -60.73
N ALA A 114 28.40 -25.32 -61.17
CA ALA A 114 29.00 -24.29 -60.34
C ALA A 114 28.02 -23.14 -60.05
N ALA A 115 27.14 -22.80 -61.00
CA ALA A 115 26.09 -21.80 -60.78
C ALA A 115 25.10 -22.26 -59.70
N ILE A 116 24.68 -23.53 -59.73
CA ILE A 116 23.80 -24.13 -58.70
C ILE A 116 24.43 -24.00 -57.31
N GLU A 117 25.69 -24.40 -57.16
CA GLU A 117 26.38 -24.34 -55.86
C GLU A 117 26.42 -22.90 -55.30
N ASN A 118 26.62 -21.90 -56.17
CA ASN A 118 26.66 -20.51 -55.75
C ASN A 118 25.25 -19.91 -55.50
N TYR A 119 24.22 -20.36 -56.22
CA TYR A 119 22.82 -20.02 -55.88
C TYR A 119 22.34 -20.64 -54.56
N GLU A 120 22.91 -21.80 -54.19
CA GLU A 120 22.69 -22.38 -52.86
C GLU A 120 23.34 -21.51 -51.78
N LYS A 121 24.59 -21.09 -51.99
CA LYS A 121 25.33 -20.18 -51.08
C LYS A 121 24.66 -18.80 -50.96
N SER A 122 24.03 -18.29 -52.02
CA SER A 122 23.28 -17.03 -51.97
C SER A 122 21.91 -17.17 -51.28
N GLY A 123 21.37 -18.39 -51.18
CA GLY A 123 20.02 -18.67 -50.69
C GLY A 123 18.90 -18.42 -51.73
N THR A 124 19.23 -18.18 -52.99
CA THR A 124 18.24 -17.90 -54.06
C THR A 124 17.89 -19.12 -54.91
N HIS A 125 18.50 -20.27 -54.63
CA HIS A 125 18.28 -21.53 -55.36
C HIS A 125 16.81 -21.98 -55.47
N CYS A 126 15.94 -21.58 -54.54
CA CYS A 126 14.51 -21.91 -54.60
C CYS A 126 13.79 -21.35 -55.84
N PHE A 127 14.28 -20.23 -56.39
CA PHE A 127 13.70 -19.59 -57.57
C PHE A 127 14.64 -19.68 -58.76
N GLU A 128 15.93 -19.38 -58.55
CA GLU A 128 16.89 -19.25 -59.67
C GLU A 128 17.27 -20.58 -60.31
N VAL A 129 17.41 -21.66 -59.51
CA VAL A 129 17.77 -22.97 -60.09
C VAL A 129 16.60 -23.56 -60.90
N PRO A 130 15.35 -23.54 -60.42
CA PRO A 130 14.20 -23.90 -61.26
C PRO A 130 14.05 -23.03 -62.51
N ARG A 131 14.28 -21.71 -62.40
CA ARG A 131 14.27 -20.79 -63.54
C ARG A 131 15.32 -21.16 -64.58
N MET A 132 16.57 -21.35 -64.16
CA MET A 132 17.70 -21.70 -65.02
C MET A 132 17.50 -23.08 -65.69
N LEU A 133 16.96 -24.06 -64.96
CA LEU A 133 16.76 -25.43 -65.44
C LEU A 133 15.38 -25.68 -66.05
N PHE A 134 14.57 -24.64 -66.27
CA PHE A 134 13.18 -24.76 -66.74
C PHE A 134 13.07 -25.57 -68.04
N ASP A 135 13.97 -25.31 -69.00
CA ASP A 135 14.01 -26.02 -70.28
C ASP A 135 14.62 -27.43 -70.20
N ARG A 136 15.09 -27.85 -69.02
CA ARG A 136 15.81 -29.10 -68.77
C ARG A 136 15.19 -29.88 -67.59
N PRO A 137 13.94 -30.36 -67.72
CA PRO A 137 13.15 -30.91 -66.60
C PRO A 137 13.79 -32.14 -65.95
N LYS A 138 14.51 -32.98 -66.70
CA LYS A 138 15.21 -34.16 -66.13
C LYS A 138 16.30 -33.77 -65.14
N MET A 139 17.04 -32.71 -65.43
CA MET A 139 18.08 -32.20 -64.53
C MET A 139 17.48 -31.51 -63.31
N LEU A 140 16.37 -30.79 -63.50
CA LEU A 140 15.64 -30.18 -62.41
C LEU A 140 15.04 -31.22 -61.45
N GLU A 141 14.47 -32.31 -61.99
CA GLU A 141 13.95 -33.41 -61.17
C GLU A 141 15.07 -34.08 -60.35
N ALA A 142 16.23 -34.34 -60.96
CA ALA A 142 17.39 -34.87 -60.26
C ALA A 142 17.87 -33.93 -59.15
N TYR A 143 17.86 -32.61 -59.42
CA TYR A 143 18.19 -31.59 -58.44
C TYR A 143 17.22 -31.57 -57.26
N VAL A 144 15.91 -31.57 -57.52
CA VAL A 144 14.85 -31.60 -56.48
C VAL A 144 14.99 -32.83 -55.59
N LYS A 145 15.25 -34.01 -56.18
CA LYS A 145 15.46 -35.26 -55.44
C LYS A 145 16.73 -35.23 -54.59
N LYS A 146 17.79 -34.56 -55.06
CA LYS A 146 19.07 -34.42 -54.36
C LYS A 146 18.99 -33.45 -53.18
N THR A 147 18.46 -32.24 -53.39
CA THR A 147 18.50 -31.17 -52.38
C THR A 147 17.44 -31.29 -51.30
N LYS A 148 16.29 -31.89 -51.63
CA LYS A 148 15.15 -32.08 -50.71
C LYS A 148 14.73 -30.79 -49.96
N HIS A 149 15.02 -29.62 -50.53
CA HIS A 149 14.68 -28.34 -49.92
C HIS A 149 13.20 -28.02 -50.16
N SER A 150 12.47 -27.65 -49.11
CA SER A 150 11.01 -27.42 -49.15
C SER A 150 10.59 -26.43 -50.25
N GLY A 151 11.29 -25.29 -50.39
CA GLY A 151 10.95 -24.28 -51.41
C GLY A 151 11.09 -24.79 -52.85
N VAL A 152 12.11 -25.61 -53.13
CA VAL A 152 12.34 -26.20 -54.46
C VAL A 152 11.33 -27.31 -54.74
N GLN A 153 11.02 -28.14 -53.74
CA GLN A 153 9.99 -29.18 -53.83
C GLN A 153 8.60 -28.58 -54.06
N LYS A 154 8.28 -27.45 -53.41
CA LYS A 154 7.04 -26.70 -53.64
C LYS A 154 6.94 -26.18 -55.07
N TRP A 155 8.01 -25.57 -55.60
CA TRP A 155 8.04 -25.13 -57.00
C TRP A 155 7.84 -26.32 -57.96
N TRP A 156 8.50 -27.45 -57.69
CA TRP A 156 8.37 -28.66 -58.50
C TRP A 156 6.95 -29.24 -58.45
N ALA A 157 6.31 -29.23 -57.27
CA ALA A 157 4.92 -29.62 -57.11
C ALA A 157 3.97 -28.73 -57.92
N GLN A 158 4.16 -27.41 -57.90
CA GLN A 158 3.40 -26.45 -58.72
C GLN A 158 3.59 -26.71 -60.22
N TYR A 159 4.82 -27.02 -60.64
CA TYR A 159 5.11 -27.39 -62.02
C TYR A 159 4.37 -28.67 -62.42
N MET A 160 4.41 -29.73 -61.61
CA MET A 160 3.69 -30.98 -61.87
C MET A 160 2.17 -30.78 -61.90
N GLU A 161 1.63 -29.97 -60.99
CA GLU A 161 0.21 -29.60 -60.98
C GLU A 161 -0.19 -28.88 -62.27
N SER A 162 0.65 -27.96 -62.76
CA SER A 162 0.42 -27.25 -64.03
C SER A 162 0.44 -28.17 -65.25
N LYS A 163 1.18 -29.28 -65.18
CA LYS A 163 1.21 -30.33 -66.22
C LYS A 163 0.05 -31.31 -66.12
N GLY A 164 -0.77 -31.23 -65.06
CA GLY A 164 -1.89 -32.12 -64.81
C GLY A 164 -1.54 -33.39 -64.04
N ASP A 165 -0.29 -33.57 -63.59
CA ASP A 165 0.10 -34.70 -62.74
C ASP A 165 -0.16 -34.40 -61.26
N VAL A 166 -1.41 -34.58 -60.86
CA VAL A 166 -1.92 -34.30 -59.51
C VAL A 166 -1.31 -35.24 -58.47
N LYS A 167 -1.05 -36.51 -58.82
CA LYS A 167 -0.53 -37.52 -57.89
C LYS A 167 0.91 -37.21 -57.49
N SER A 168 1.75 -36.88 -58.46
CA SER A 168 3.13 -36.45 -58.18
C SER A 168 3.14 -35.12 -57.43
N ALA A 169 2.29 -34.16 -57.82
CA ALA A 169 2.18 -32.87 -57.13
C ALA A 169 1.82 -33.04 -55.65
N TYR A 170 0.85 -33.90 -55.33
CA TYR A 170 0.46 -34.25 -53.96
C TYR A 170 1.65 -34.72 -53.12
N LEU A 171 2.42 -35.68 -53.63
CA LEU A 171 3.57 -36.24 -52.94
C LEU A 171 4.66 -35.18 -52.68
N TYR A 172 4.95 -34.33 -53.67
CA TYR A 172 5.95 -33.27 -53.51
C TYR A 172 5.48 -32.12 -52.61
N TYR A 173 4.18 -31.79 -52.59
CA TYR A 173 3.64 -30.84 -51.61
C TYR A 173 3.71 -31.39 -50.18
N GLN A 174 3.47 -32.69 -49.98
CA GLN A 174 3.67 -33.35 -48.69
C GLN A 174 5.14 -33.30 -48.25
N TYR A 175 6.08 -33.62 -49.15
CA TYR A 175 7.51 -33.49 -48.85
C TYR A 175 7.92 -32.04 -48.53
N ALA A 176 7.34 -31.07 -49.24
CA ALA A 176 7.57 -29.65 -48.99
C ALA A 176 6.90 -29.14 -47.71
N LYS A 177 6.03 -29.94 -47.07
CA LYS A 177 5.17 -29.57 -45.93
C LYS A 177 4.23 -28.40 -46.26
N ASP A 178 3.80 -28.29 -47.52
CA ASP A 178 2.86 -27.26 -47.99
C ASP A 178 1.42 -27.75 -47.84
N TYR A 179 0.96 -27.88 -46.60
CA TYR A 179 -0.32 -28.52 -46.27
C TYR A 179 -1.54 -27.82 -46.87
N LEU A 180 -1.49 -26.49 -47.07
CA LEU A 180 -2.54 -25.75 -47.79
C LEU A 180 -2.78 -26.33 -49.19
N SER A 181 -1.71 -26.52 -49.96
CA SER A 181 -1.79 -27.03 -51.32
C SER A 181 -2.25 -28.49 -51.35
N VAL A 182 -1.80 -29.30 -50.39
CA VAL A 182 -2.24 -30.70 -50.19
C VAL A 182 -3.74 -30.76 -49.93
N VAL A 183 -4.22 -30.02 -48.93
CA VAL A 183 -5.64 -29.97 -48.54
C VAL A 183 -6.49 -29.44 -49.68
N ARG A 184 -6.04 -28.40 -50.40
CA ARG A 184 -6.75 -27.89 -51.59
C ARG A 184 -6.91 -28.95 -52.67
N LEU A 185 -5.86 -29.75 -52.94
CA LEU A 185 -5.95 -30.84 -53.92
C LEU A 185 -6.90 -31.94 -53.46
N LEU A 186 -6.83 -32.35 -52.19
CA LEU A 186 -7.74 -33.36 -51.62
C LEU A 186 -9.21 -32.90 -51.63
N CYS A 187 -9.47 -31.63 -51.30
CA CYS A 187 -10.80 -31.04 -51.40
C CYS A 187 -11.33 -31.04 -52.84
N ARG A 188 -10.46 -30.80 -53.84
CA ARG A 188 -10.85 -30.87 -55.25
C ARG A 188 -11.16 -32.29 -55.70
N ASP A 189 -10.43 -33.26 -55.18
CA ASP A 189 -10.60 -34.68 -55.49
C ASP A 189 -11.68 -35.35 -54.62
N ASN A 190 -12.45 -34.58 -53.83
CA ASN A 190 -13.50 -35.02 -52.90
C ASN A 190 -13.04 -35.99 -51.80
N ASN A 191 -11.74 -36.05 -51.49
CA ASN A 191 -11.20 -36.89 -50.43
C ASN A 191 -11.08 -36.09 -49.12
N ILE A 192 -12.22 -35.81 -48.49
CA ILE A 192 -12.32 -34.86 -47.37
C ILE A 192 -11.80 -35.45 -46.06
N ASP A 193 -11.96 -36.75 -45.84
CA ASP A 193 -11.51 -37.41 -44.62
C ASP A 193 -9.99 -37.31 -44.46
N GLU A 194 -9.24 -37.60 -45.53
CA GLU A 194 -7.78 -37.43 -45.55
C GLU A 194 -7.38 -35.95 -45.40
N ALA A 195 -8.15 -35.02 -45.97
CA ALA A 195 -7.89 -33.58 -45.81
C ALA A 195 -8.05 -33.12 -44.35
N ILE A 196 -9.08 -33.61 -43.65
CA ILE A 196 -9.32 -33.37 -42.22
C ILE A 196 -8.16 -33.92 -41.38
N GLU A 197 -7.73 -35.16 -41.64
CA GLU A 197 -6.62 -35.79 -40.92
C GLU A 197 -5.32 -35.01 -41.09
N ILE A 198 -5.02 -34.58 -42.31
CA ILE A 198 -3.81 -33.80 -42.61
C ILE A 198 -3.87 -32.42 -41.95
N ALA A 199 -5.00 -31.72 -42.02
CA ALA A 199 -5.13 -30.42 -41.36
C ALA A 199 -5.03 -30.52 -39.83
N ASN A 200 -5.62 -31.56 -39.23
CA ASN A 200 -5.57 -31.79 -37.79
C ASN A 200 -4.18 -32.22 -37.30
N SER A 201 -3.47 -33.07 -38.06
CA SER A 201 -2.13 -33.52 -37.70
C SER A 201 -1.06 -32.47 -37.96
N SER A 202 -1.20 -31.67 -39.02
CA SER A 202 -0.27 -30.58 -39.33
C SER A 202 -0.46 -29.34 -38.47
N GLY A 203 -1.70 -29.03 -38.08
CA GLY A 203 -2.04 -27.78 -37.39
C GLY A 203 -1.78 -26.53 -38.23
N ASP A 204 -1.64 -26.66 -39.55
CA ASP A 204 -1.35 -25.52 -40.42
C ASP A 204 -2.57 -24.58 -40.53
N LYS A 205 -2.35 -23.29 -40.24
CA LYS A 205 -3.42 -22.29 -40.18
C LYS A 205 -4.07 -22.09 -41.54
N ALA A 206 -3.28 -22.06 -42.60
CA ALA A 206 -3.78 -21.85 -43.96
C ALA A 206 -4.57 -23.05 -44.45
N ALA A 207 -4.08 -24.27 -44.21
CA ALA A 207 -4.82 -25.50 -44.50
C ALA A 207 -6.16 -25.58 -43.75
N CYS A 208 -6.17 -25.28 -42.44
CA CYS A 208 -7.39 -25.21 -41.64
C CYS A 208 -8.37 -24.14 -42.16
N TYR A 209 -7.86 -22.98 -42.58
CA TYR A 209 -8.68 -21.91 -43.15
C TYR A 209 -9.40 -22.36 -44.43
N HIS A 210 -8.67 -23.02 -45.34
CA HIS A 210 -9.25 -23.54 -46.58
C HIS A 210 -10.33 -24.60 -46.32
N LEU A 211 -10.13 -25.51 -45.35
CA LEU A 211 -11.18 -26.44 -44.93
C LEU A 211 -12.39 -25.71 -44.33
N GLY A 212 -12.16 -24.66 -43.54
CA GLY A 212 -13.24 -23.81 -43.02
C GLY A 212 -14.12 -23.25 -44.15
N GLN A 213 -13.50 -22.72 -45.20
CA GLN A 213 -14.21 -22.22 -46.39
C GLN A 213 -14.92 -23.34 -47.16
N TYR A 214 -14.32 -24.52 -47.25
CA TYR A 214 -14.93 -25.69 -47.88
C TYR A 214 -16.21 -26.10 -47.16
N PHE A 215 -16.18 -26.28 -45.83
CA PHE A 215 -17.36 -26.66 -45.05
C PHE A 215 -18.43 -25.57 -45.02
N GLU A 216 -18.02 -24.30 -45.04
CA GLU A 216 -18.95 -23.17 -45.18
C GLU A 216 -19.70 -23.23 -46.52
N ALA A 217 -18.99 -23.48 -47.64
CA ALA A 217 -19.61 -23.63 -48.95
C ALA A 217 -20.54 -24.85 -49.07
N HIS A 218 -20.32 -25.89 -48.24
CA HIS A 218 -21.12 -27.12 -48.22
C HIS A 218 -22.20 -27.14 -47.12
N ASN A 219 -22.47 -26.00 -46.48
CA ASN A 219 -23.49 -25.83 -45.43
C ASN A 219 -23.28 -26.71 -44.18
N ASP A 220 -22.02 -26.98 -43.79
CA ASP A 220 -21.69 -27.57 -42.47
C ASP A 220 -21.07 -26.50 -41.54
N PRO A 221 -21.90 -25.72 -40.82
CA PRO A 221 -21.41 -24.63 -39.99
C PRO A 221 -20.63 -25.13 -38.76
N ASN A 222 -20.89 -26.35 -38.28
CA ASN A 222 -20.21 -26.89 -37.10
C ASN A 222 -18.74 -27.17 -37.40
N MET A 223 -18.49 -27.85 -38.52
CA MET A 223 -17.12 -28.13 -38.98
C MET A 223 -16.42 -26.86 -39.44
N ALA A 224 -17.13 -25.95 -40.12
CA ALA A 224 -16.56 -24.67 -40.54
C ALA A 224 -16.07 -23.84 -39.35
N VAL A 225 -16.89 -23.68 -38.30
CA VAL A 225 -16.50 -22.95 -37.07
C VAL A 225 -15.30 -23.62 -36.40
N MET A 226 -15.27 -24.95 -36.31
CA MET A 226 -14.14 -25.68 -35.72
C MET A 226 -12.83 -25.37 -36.47
N PHE A 227 -12.83 -25.46 -37.81
CA PHE A 227 -11.64 -25.23 -38.61
C PHE A 227 -11.22 -23.76 -38.69
N PHE A 228 -12.16 -22.81 -38.73
CA PHE A 228 -11.83 -21.38 -38.61
C PHE A 228 -11.24 -21.04 -37.24
N THR A 229 -11.70 -21.69 -36.18
CA THR A 229 -11.12 -21.55 -34.84
C THR A 229 -9.68 -22.07 -34.81
N LYS A 230 -9.42 -23.25 -35.39
CA LYS A 230 -8.05 -23.81 -35.52
C LYS A 230 -7.15 -22.93 -36.39
N ALA A 231 -7.70 -22.28 -37.41
CA ALA A 231 -6.98 -21.34 -38.26
C ALA A 231 -6.68 -19.98 -37.59
N HIS A 232 -7.22 -19.72 -36.39
CA HIS A 232 -7.26 -18.41 -35.74
C HIS A 232 -8.02 -17.33 -36.55
N ALA A 233 -8.92 -17.73 -37.44
CA ALA A 233 -9.81 -16.83 -38.16
C ALA A 233 -11.10 -16.61 -37.35
N CYS A 234 -10.95 -16.04 -36.15
CA CYS A 234 -12.02 -15.92 -35.17
C CYS A 234 -13.19 -15.06 -35.67
N SER A 235 -12.95 -14.03 -36.50
CA SER A 235 -14.01 -13.17 -37.04
C SER A 235 -14.96 -13.96 -37.96
N ASN A 236 -14.43 -14.85 -38.81
CA ASN A 236 -15.24 -15.75 -39.64
C ASN A 236 -16.00 -16.78 -38.80
N ALA A 237 -15.33 -17.36 -37.80
CA ALA A 237 -15.95 -18.30 -36.87
C ALA A 237 -17.10 -17.64 -36.08
N LEU A 238 -16.91 -16.39 -35.62
CA LEU A 238 -17.92 -15.62 -34.90
C LEU A 238 -19.11 -15.27 -35.77
N ARG A 239 -18.88 -14.84 -37.01
CA ARG A 239 -19.96 -14.55 -37.96
C ARG A 239 -20.82 -15.80 -38.17
N LEU A 240 -20.21 -16.95 -38.47
CA LEU A 240 -20.93 -18.21 -38.65
C LEU A 240 -21.63 -18.68 -37.38
N ALA A 241 -21.00 -18.51 -36.21
CA ALA A 241 -21.60 -18.85 -34.94
C ALA A 241 -22.85 -18.00 -34.63
N LYS A 242 -22.83 -16.70 -34.98
CA LYS A 242 -23.99 -15.78 -34.83
C LYS A 242 -25.11 -16.16 -35.80
N GLU A 243 -24.80 -16.39 -37.08
CA GLU A 243 -25.77 -16.76 -38.12
C GLU A 243 -26.50 -18.09 -37.79
N ASN A 244 -25.80 -19.03 -37.14
CA ASN A 244 -26.32 -20.36 -36.80
C ASN A 244 -26.74 -20.51 -35.32
N ASN A 245 -26.87 -19.41 -34.56
CA ASN A 245 -27.28 -19.40 -33.14
C ASN A 245 -26.46 -20.32 -32.21
N MET A 246 -25.15 -20.43 -32.43
CA MET A 246 -24.25 -21.23 -31.59
C MET A 246 -23.82 -20.46 -30.32
N THR A 247 -24.79 -20.13 -29.45
CA THR A 247 -24.59 -19.26 -28.27
C THR A 247 -23.47 -19.74 -27.35
N ASP A 248 -23.25 -21.04 -27.21
CA ASP A 248 -22.25 -21.57 -26.28
C ASP A 248 -20.81 -21.32 -26.74
N LYS A 249 -20.59 -21.15 -28.05
CA LYS A 249 -19.26 -20.98 -28.64
C LYS A 249 -18.88 -19.51 -28.80
N ILE A 250 -19.86 -18.60 -28.95
CA ILE A 250 -19.62 -17.17 -29.27
C ILE A 250 -18.75 -16.49 -28.22
N ALA A 251 -18.99 -16.74 -26.92
CA ALA A 251 -18.23 -16.10 -25.85
C ALA A 251 -16.74 -16.49 -25.91
N ASN A 252 -16.46 -17.79 -26.08
CA ASN A 252 -15.09 -18.29 -26.16
C ASN A 252 -14.38 -17.78 -27.42
N LEU A 253 -15.07 -17.77 -28.57
CA LEU A 253 -14.53 -17.25 -29.83
C LEU A 253 -14.22 -15.75 -29.75
N ALA A 254 -15.06 -14.97 -29.07
CA ALA A 254 -14.85 -13.54 -28.89
C ALA A 254 -13.65 -13.25 -27.98
N LEU A 255 -13.47 -14.04 -26.92
CA LEU A 255 -12.30 -13.97 -26.05
C LEU A 255 -11.00 -14.33 -26.79
N MET A 256 -11.06 -15.26 -27.75
CA MET A 256 -9.91 -15.61 -28.59
C MET A 256 -9.58 -14.55 -29.64
N ALA A 257 -10.58 -13.84 -30.16
CA ALA A 257 -10.38 -12.77 -31.15
C ALA A 257 -9.82 -11.48 -30.51
N GLY A 258 -10.38 -11.08 -29.37
CA GLY A 258 -10.10 -9.79 -28.74
C GLY A 258 -10.67 -8.60 -29.53
N GLY A 259 -10.45 -7.38 -29.04
CA GLY A 259 -10.76 -6.15 -29.78
C GLY A 259 -12.25 -5.93 -30.08
N ASN A 260 -12.56 -5.55 -31.33
CA ASN A 260 -13.91 -5.17 -31.76
C ASN A 260 -14.90 -6.34 -31.70
N GLU A 261 -14.42 -7.56 -31.92
CA GLU A 261 -15.19 -8.79 -31.88
C GLU A 261 -15.82 -9.05 -30.50
N LEU A 262 -15.17 -8.61 -29.41
CA LEU A 262 -15.74 -8.67 -28.06
C LEU A 262 -16.99 -7.80 -27.93
N VAL A 263 -16.94 -6.59 -28.49
CA VAL A 263 -18.04 -5.61 -28.43
C VAL A 263 -19.23 -6.14 -29.23
N GLU A 264 -19.00 -6.66 -30.43
CA GLU A 264 -20.07 -7.23 -31.23
C GLU A 264 -20.68 -8.50 -30.60
N ALA A 265 -19.86 -9.33 -29.95
CA ALA A 265 -20.35 -10.49 -29.21
C ALA A 265 -21.19 -10.05 -27.99
N ALA A 266 -20.76 -9.01 -27.28
CA ALA A 266 -21.51 -8.43 -26.16
C ALA A 266 -22.88 -7.89 -26.61
N GLN A 267 -22.93 -7.16 -27.74
CA GLN A 267 -24.19 -6.68 -28.33
C GLN A 267 -25.14 -7.83 -28.71
N TYR A 268 -24.59 -8.95 -29.20
CA TYR A 268 -25.40 -10.13 -29.52
C TYR A 268 -26.05 -10.71 -28.26
N TYR A 269 -25.31 -10.84 -27.15
CA TYR A 269 -25.87 -11.32 -25.88
C TYR A 269 -26.80 -10.31 -25.20
N GLU A 270 -26.64 -9.00 -25.43
CA GLU A 270 -27.57 -7.96 -24.93
C GLU A 270 -29.00 -8.18 -25.46
N ASN A 271 -29.13 -8.73 -26.67
CA ASN A 271 -30.43 -9.03 -27.30
C ASN A 271 -31.06 -10.36 -26.83
N ILE A 272 -30.33 -11.20 -26.11
CA ILE A 272 -30.82 -12.52 -25.68
C ILE A 272 -31.23 -12.46 -24.20
N PRO A 273 -32.51 -12.71 -23.86
CA PRO A 273 -32.96 -12.71 -22.48
C PRO A 273 -32.28 -13.84 -21.69
N GLY A 274 -31.74 -13.50 -20.50
CA GLY A 274 -31.10 -14.45 -19.59
C GLY A 274 -29.59 -14.68 -19.81
N GLN A 275 -28.95 -14.02 -20.79
CA GLN A 275 -27.49 -14.09 -21.01
C GLN A 275 -26.79 -12.72 -20.89
N THR A 276 -27.41 -11.80 -20.14
CA THR A 276 -26.92 -10.43 -19.91
C THR A 276 -25.63 -10.41 -19.08
N ASP A 277 -25.44 -11.41 -18.22
CA ASP A 277 -24.21 -11.66 -17.46
C ASP A 277 -22.99 -11.81 -18.38
N LYS A 278 -23.12 -12.60 -19.45
CA LYS A 278 -22.06 -12.77 -20.47
C LYS A 278 -21.80 -11.47 -21.22
N ALA A 279 -22.84 -10.69 -21.51
CA ALA A 279 -22.69 -9.39 -22.17
C ALA A 279 -21.89 -8.40 -21.31
N VAL A 280 -22.22 -8.28 -20.01
CA VAL A 280 -21.50 -7.43 -19.05
C VAL A 280 -20.02 -7.85 -18.96
N MET A 281 -19.75 -9.15 -18.83
CA MET A 281 -18.37 -9.67 -18.80
C MET A 281 -17.59 -9.32 -20.08
N LEU A 282 -18.21 -9.47 -21.25
CA LEU A 282 -17.55 -9.17 -22.53
C LEU A 282 -17.29 -7.68 -22.71
N TYR A 283 -18.21 -6.80 -22.31
CA TYR A 283 -17.98 -5.35 -22.31
C TYR A 283 -16.85 -4.94 -21.36
N HIS A 284 -16.79 -5.56 -20.18
CA HIS A 284 -15.72 -5.33 -19.22
C HIS A 284 -14.36 -5.74 -19.81
N LYS A 285 -14.26 -6.94 -20.39
CA LYS A 285 -13.03 -7.41 -21.04
C LYS A 285 -12.65 -6.63 -22.30
N ALA A 286 -13.61 -5.98 -22.96
CA ALA A 286 -13.35 -5.06 -24.06
C ALA A 286 -12.83 -3.68 -23.61
N GLY A 287 -12.72 -3.43 -22.29
CA GLY A 287 -12.36 -2.13 -21.72
C GLY A 287 -13.50 -1.11 -21.70
N MET A 288 -14.72 -1.51 -22.06
CA MET A 288 -15.90 -0.65 -22.05
C MET A 288 -16.61 -0.68 -20.69
N ILE A 289 -15.88 -0.29 -19.64
CA ILE A 289 -16.33 -0.33 -18.24
C ILE A 289 -17.66 0.42 -18.07
N ASN A 290 -17.78 1.61 -18.66
CA ASN A 290 -18.98 2.45 -18.53
C ASN A 290 -20.24 1.75 -19.06
N ARG A 291 -20.12 1.09 -20.21
CA ARG A 291 -21.24 0.33 -20.81
C ARG A 291 -21.54 -0.94 -20.03
N ALA A 292 -20.51 -1.64 -19.55
CA ALA A 292 -20.65 -2.83 -18.71
C ALA A 292 -21.41 -2.51 -17.41
N LEU A 293 -21.03 -1.41 -16.73
CA LEU A 293 -21.68 -0.95 -15.51
C LEU A 293 -23.12 -0.48 -15.77
N ASP A 294 -23.35 0.30 -16.82
CA ASP A 294 -24.71 0.72 -17.19
C ASP A 294 -25.64 -0.47 -17.44
N LEU A 295 -25.15 -1.49 -18.13
CA LEU A 295 -25.90 -2.71 -18.39
C LEU A 295 -26.11 -3.51 -17.10
N ALA A 296 -25.08 -3.62 -16.25
CA ALA A 296 -25.17 -4.29 -14.95
C ALA A 296 -26.19 -3.61 -14.02
N PHE A 297 -26.22 -2.27 -13.98
CA PHE A 297 -27.20 -1.50 -13.19
C PHE A 297 -28.63 -1.64 -13.70
N ARG A 298 -28.84 -1.80 -15.01
CA ARG A 298 -30.18 -1.97 -15.60
C ARG A 298 -30.74 -3.37 -15.40
N THR A 299 -29.85 -4.36 -15.26
CA THR A 299 -30.21 -5.78 -15.23
C THR A 299 -30.00 -6.42 -13.84
N ASP A 300 -29.64 -5.61 -12.83
CA ASP A 300 -29.37 -6.00 -11.45
C ASP A 300 -28.41 -7.21 -11.34
N GLN A 301 -27.36 -7.22 -12.16
CA GLN A 301 -26.37 -8.32 -12.19
C GLN A 301 -25.29 -8.12 -11.12
N PHE A 302 -25.60 -8.52 -9.88
CA PHE A 302 -24.76 -8.28 -8.70
C PHE A 302 -23.36 -8.90 -8.80
N SER A 303 -23.25 -10.14 -9.25
CA SER A 303 -21.97 -10.87 -9.33
C SER A 303 -21.01 -10.22 -10.32
N ALA A 304 -21.52 -9.76 -11.45
CA ALA A 304 -20.75 -9.06 -12.46
C ALA A 304 -20.35 -7.66 -11.99
N LEU A 305 -21.25 -6.94 -11.30
CA LEU A 305 -20.96 -5.62 -10.76
C LEU A 305 -19.86 -5.67 -9.70
N ASP A 306 -19.90 -6.65 -8.80
CA ASP A 306 -18.91 -6.78 -7.73
C ASP A 306 -17.48 -6.90 -8.28
N LEU A 307 -17.31 -7.70 -9.34
CA LEU A 307 -16.04 -7.87 -10.04
C LEU A 307 -15.55 -6.57 -10.67
N ILE A 308 -16.43 -5.85 -11.39
CA ILE A 308 -16.07 -4.60 -12.05
C ILE A 308 -15.70 -3.53 -11.01
N THR A 309 -16.40 -3.49 -9.88
CA THR A 309 -16.20 -2.45 -8.86
C THR A 309 -14.92 -2.61 -8.06
N ASN A 310 -14.35 -3.81 -7.98
CA ASN A 310 -13.04 -4.03 -7.38
C ASN A 310 -11.90 -3.45 -8.25
N GLU A 311 -12.15 -3.18 -9.54
CA GLU A 311 -11.19 -2.55 -10.43
C GLU A 311 -11.35 -1.02 -10.51
N LEU A 312 -12.40 -0.46 -9.87
CA LEU A 312 -12.62 0.98 -9.82
C LEU A 312 -11.67 1.63 -8.79
N ASP A 313 -11.03 2.70 -9.22
CA ASP A 313 -10.05 3.45 -8.44
C ASP A 313 -10.40 4.95 -8.35
N GLU A 314 -9.54 5.74 -7.71
CA GLU A 314 -9.69 7.19 -7.58
C GLU A 314 -9.62 7.95 -8.93
N ASN A 315 -9.11 7.32 -9.99
CA ASN A 315 -9.01 7.92 -11.33
C ASN A 315 -10.26 7.69 -12.18
N SER A 316 -11.17 6.84 -11.70
CA SER A 316 -12.40 6.49 -12.39
C SER A 316 -13.40 7.65 -12.42
N ASP A 317 -14.29 7.67 -13.42
CA ASP A 317 -15.26 8.76 -13.60
C ASP A 317 -16.14 8.94 -12.34
N PRO A 318 -16.17 10.16 -11.72
CA PRO A 318 -16.91 10.38 -10.47
C PRO A 318 -18.39 10.02 -10.53
N ARG A 319 -19.05 10.22 -11.67
CA ARG A 319 -20.48 9.89 -11.87
C ARG A 319 -20.76 8.38 -11.75
N ILE A 320 -19.79 7.56 -12.14
CA ILE A 320 -19.92 6.10 -12.12
C ILE A 320 -19.72 5.61 -10.70
N LEU A 321 -18.72 6.15 -10.01
CA LEU A 321 -18.46 5.88 -8.60
C LEU A 321 -19.68 6.22 -7.73
N GLU A 322 -20.34 7.35 -8.00
CA GLU A 322 -21.59 7.74 -7.32
C GLU A 322 -22.72 6.74 -7.55
N ARG A 323 -22.96 6.35 -8.79
CA ARG A 323 -24.03 5.41 -9.14
C ARG A 323 -23.74 4.00 -8.59
N ALA A 324 -22.48 3.58 -8.60
CA ALA A 324 -22.04 2.34 -7.96
C ALA A 324 -22.25 2.42 -6.45
N ALA A 325 -21.91 3.53 -5.80
CA ALA A 325 -22.12 3.71 -4.37
C ALA A 325 -23.61 3.69 -3.99
N GLU A 326 -24.48 4.34 -4.76
CA GLU A 326 -25.93 4.28 -4.55
C GLU A 326 -26.47 2.85 -4.66
N PHE A 327 -25.99 2.09 -5.64
CA PHE A 327 -26.35 0.69 -5.81
C PHE A 327 -25.93 -0.16 -4.60
N PHE A 328 -24.67 -0.06 -4.16
CA PHE A 328 -24.19 -0.79 -2.97
C PHE A 328 -24.89 -0.36 -1.68
N LYS A 329 -25.24 0.94 -1.57
CA LYS A 329 -26.03 1.48 -0.44
C LYS A 329 -27.41 0.82 -0.37
N ASN A 330 -28.09 0.67 -1.52
CA ASN A 330 -29.40 0.02 -1.60
C ASN A 330 -29.31 -1.48 -1.26
N ASN A 331 -28.19 -2.13 -1.59
CA ASN A 331 -27.94 -3.55 -1.35
C ASN A 331 -27.29 -3.85 0.01
N GLN A 332 -27.29 -2.90 0.95
CA GLN A 332 -26.76 -3.04 2.31
C GLN A 332 -25.24 -3.29 2.40
N GLN A 333 -24.50 -3.13 1.31
CA GLN A 333 -23.03 -3.20 1.30
C GLN A 333 -22.43 -1.82 1.59
N TYR A 334 -22.56 -1.38 2.83
CA TYR A 334 -22.20 -0.01 3.21
C TYR A 334 -20.69 0.27 3.14
N ASN A 335 -19.82 -0.70 3.43
CA ASN A 335 -18.36 -0.51 3.38
C ASN A 335 -17.87 -0.10 1.99
N LYS A 336 -18.32 -0.84 0.95
CA LYS A 336 -17.98 -0.55 -0.45
C LYS A 336 -18.60 0.76 -0.91
N ALA A 337 -19.84 1.05 -0.50
CA ALA A 337 -20.49 2.32 -0.82
C ALA A 337 -19.71 3.53 -0.27
N VAL A 338 -19.23 3.46 0.98
CA VAL A 338 -18.41 4.53 1.58
C VAL A 338 -17.08 4.70 0.84
N GLN A 339 -16.41 3.59 0.50
CA GLN A 339 -15.15 3.62 -0.26
C GLN A 339 -15.33 4.28 -1.63
N LEU A 340 -16.38 3.91 -2.37
CA LEU A 340 -16.68 4.49 -3.68
C LEU A 340 -17.09 5.98 -3.59
N LEU A 341 -17.82 6.39 -2.55
CA LEU A 341 -18.11 7.81 -2.30
C LEU A 341 -16.84 8.60 -1.95
N ALA A 342 -15.89 7.97 -1.28
CA ALA A 342 -14.60 8.59 -0.99
C ALA A 342 -13.80 8.80 -2.29
N TYR A 343 -13.75 7.79 -3.16
CA TYR A 343 -13.15 7.92 -4.49
C TYR A 343 -13.86 8.96 -5.36
N SER A 344 -15.18 9.10 -5.25
CA SER A 344 -15.94 10.14 -5.95
C SER A 344 -15.80 11.54 -5.32
N LYS A 345 -14.94 11.70 -4.30
CA LYS A 345 -14.69 12.95 -3.54
C LYS A 345 -15.93 13.50 -2.81
N LYS A 346 -16.95 12.66 -2.59
CA LYS A 346 -18.15 13.00 -1.80
C LYS A 346 -17.96 12.64 -0.33
N TYR A 347 -16.93 13.23 0.28
CA TYR A 347 -16.51 12.88 1.64
C TYR A 347 -17.59 13.10 2.70
N PHE A 348 -18.38 14.18 2.59
CA PHE A 348 -19.46 14.48 3.55
C PHE A 348 -20.56 13.41 3.53
N GLU A 349 -21.03 13.02 2.34
CA GLU A 349 -22.04 11.97 2.18
C GLU A 349 -21.51 10.61 2.69
N ALA A 350 -20.23 10.32 2.43
CA ALA A 350 -19.58 9.09 2.92
C ALA A 350 -19.55 9.03 4.45
N ILE A 351 -19.21 10.13 5.13
CA ILE A 351 -19.15 10.20 6.59
C ILE A 351 -20.55 10.12 7.20
N ASP A 352 -21.55 10.78 6.60
CA ASP A 352 -22.93 10.67 7.06
C ASP A 352 -23.45 9.24 6.96
N LEU A 353 -23.08 8.52 5.89
CA LEU A 353 -23.37 7.11 5.75
C LEU A 353 -22.69 6.27 6.84
N CYS A 354 -21.42 6.56 7.17
CA CYS A 354 -20.73 5.90 8.27
C CYS A 354 -21.44 6.12 9.62
N LYS A 355 -21.87 7.35 9.90
CA LYS A 355 -22.58 7.70 11.15
C LYS A 355 -23.94 7.01 11.23
N GLN A 356 -24.72 6.99 10.16
CA GLN A 356 -26.07 6.43 10.15
C GLN A 356 -26.10 4.89 10.20
N LYS A 357 -25.13 4.22 9.57
CA LYS A 357 -25.10 2.76 9.43
C LYS A 357 -24.03 2.07 10.28
N ASN A 358 -23.31 2.84 11.10
CA ASN A 358 -22.24 2.36 11.98
C ASN A 358 -21.18 1.52 11.24
N VAL A 359 -20.71 2.04 10.09
CA VAL A 359 -19.65 1.41 9.30
C VAL A 359 -18.31 1.53 10.04
N PRO A 360 -17.59 0.42 10.30
CA PRO A 360 -16.34 0.48 11.05
C PRO A 360 -15.28 1.33 10.33
N MET A 361 -14.76 2.32 11.04
CA MET A 361 -13.77 3.26 10.55
C MET A 361 -12.37 2.67 10.75
N ASN A 362 -11.92 1.88 9.79
CA ASN A 362 -10.57 1.33 9.74
C ASN A 362 -9.54 2.42 9.36
N GLU A 363 -8.26 2.16 9.61
CA GLU A 363 -7.16 3.10 9.29
C GLU A 363 -7.14 3.47 7.81
N GLU A 364 -7.24 2.48 6.93
CA GLU A 364 -7.29 2.66 5.47
C GLU A 364 -8.46 3.57 5.06
N LEU A 365 -9.67 3.31 5.57
CA LEU A 365 -10.86 4.09 5.27
C LEU A 365 -10.74 5.53 5.80
N ALA A 366 -10.19 5.70 6.99
CA ALA A 366 -9.97 7.01 7.59
C ALA A 366 -8.91 7.83 6.82
N GLU A 367 -7.94 7.19 6.18
CA GLU A 367 -6.97 7.85 5.31
C GLU A 367 -7.57 8.18 3.94
N VAL A 368 -8.30 7.27 3.31
CA VAL A 368 -9.00 7.51 2.03
C VAL A 368 -10.05 8.63 2.17
N LEU A 369 -10.74 8.72 3.31
CA LEU A 369 -11.68 9.82 3.59
C LEU A 369 -10.98 11.14 3.95
N THR A 370 -9.65 11.15 4.11
CA THR A 370 -8.89 12.36 4.42
C THR A 370 -8.38 13.02 3.14
N PRO A 371 -8.95 14.16 2.73
CA PRO A 371 -8.53 14.84 1.50
C PRO A 371 -7.08 15.33 1.63
N SER A 372 -6.34 15.24 0.52
CA SER A 372 -4.98 15.79 0.45
C SER A 372 -5.00 17.33 0.57
N LYS A 373 -3.87 17.92 1.00
CA LYS A 373 -3.77 19.37 1.27
C LYS A 373 -4.06 20.27 0.04
N GLY A 374 -4.12 19.70 -1.17
CA GLY A 374 -4.43 20.43 -2.42
C GLY A 374 -5.82 20.18 -3.00
N GLU A 375 -6.59 19.21 -2.50
CA GLU A 375 -7.89 18.82 -3.08
C GLU A 375 -9.07 19.71 -2.67
N ILE A 376 -9.00 20.29 -1.47
CA ILE A 376 -10.04 21.20 -0.96
C ILE A 376 -9.43 22.60 -0.85
N THR A 377 -9.90 23.52 -1.68
CA THR A 377 -9.50 24.94 -1.66
C THR A 377 -9.90 25.64 -0.35
N ASP A 378 -10.97 25.16 0.30
CA ASP A 378 -11.49 25.73 1.54
C ASP A 378 -10.91 25.03 2.79
N GLU A 379 -9.89 25.62 3.40
CA GLU A 379 -9.29 25.10 4.64
C GLU A 379 -10.29 24.93 5.78
N SER A 380 -11.34 25.76 5.82
CA SER A 380 -12.42 25.68 6.83
C SER A 380 -13.26 24.40 6.66
N ASN A 381 -13.62 24.06 5.42
CA ASN A 381 -14.38 22.85 5.13
C ASN A 381 -13.55 21.59 5.37
N ARG A 382 -12.24 21.65 5.07
CA ARG A 382 -11.30 20.56 5.39
C ARG A 382 -11.20 20.31 6.90
N LYS A 383 -11.16 21.38 7.72
CA LYS A 383 -11.15 21.24 9.19
C LYS A 383 -12.43 20.59 9.71
N LYS A 384 -13.59 21.07 9.27
CA LYS A 384 -14.88 20.47 9.63
C LYS A 384 -14.96 19.00 9.25
N LEU A 385 -14.48 18.64 8.06
CA LEU A 385 -14.46 17.25 7.61
C LEU A 385 -13.61 16.36 8.54
N LEU A 386 -12.40 16.83 8.90
CA LEU A 386 -11.53 16.11 9.84
C LEU A 386 -12.15 15.95 11.23
N GLU A 387 -12.88 16.97 11.71
CA GLU A 387 -13.63 16.91 12.97
C GLU A 387 -14.76 15.88 12.90
N LEU A 388 -15.52 15.83 11.79
CA LEU A 388 -16.59 14.83 11.59
C LEU A 388 -16.05 13.40 11.53
N ILE A 389 -14.89 13.19 10.89
CA ILE A 389 -14.20 11.87 10.88
C ILE A 389 -13.79 11.51 12.31
N ALA A 390 -13.20 12.45 13.04
CA ALA A 390 -12.76 12.23 14.41
C ALA A 390 -13.93 11.89 15.34
N GLU A 391 -15.07 12.59 15.22
CA GLU A 391 -16.31 12.29 15.95
C GLU A 391 -16.80 10.86 15.69
N CYS A 392 -16.79 10.43 14.42
CA CYS A 392 -17.17 9.08 14.05
C CYS A 392 -16.25 8.04 14.72
N CYS A 393 -14.93 8.28 14.72
CA CYS A 393 -13.98 7.44 15.45
C CYS A 393 -14.26 7.40 16.96
N VAL A 394 -14.63 8.53 17.59
CA VAL A 394 -14.98 8.57 19.02
C VAL A 394 -16.24 7.75 19.32
N GLN A 395 -17.26 7.81 18.46
CA GLN A 395 -18.48 7.01 18.60
C GLN A 395 -18.18 5.51 18.53
N GLN A 396 -17.20 5.13 17.73
CA GLN A 396 -16.75 3.75 17.58
C GLN A 396 -15.66 3.33 18.59
N GLN A 397 -15.42 4.16 19.62
CA GLN A 397 -14.41 3.94 20.66
C GLN A 397 -12.95 3.88 20.16
N ASN A 398 -12.70 4.37 18.95
CA ASN A 398 -11.38 4.40 18.35
C ASN A 398 -10.63 5.70 18.67
N TYR A 399 -10.26 5.85 19.94
CA TYR A 399 -9.78 7.11 20.51
C TYR A 399 -8.41 7.60 19.99
N HIS A 400 -7.50 6.69 19.63
CA HIS A 400 -6.19 7.07 19.11
C HIS A 400 -6.27 7.74 17.74
N PHE A 401 -7.07 7.18 16.84
CA PHE A 401 -7.28 7.77 15.52
C PHE A 401 -8.09 9.05 15.59
N ALA A 402 -9.10 9.11 16.47
CA ALA A 402 -9.79 10.36 16.77
C ALA A 402 -8.82 11.47 17.16
N ALA A 403 -7.87 11.19 18.07
CA ALA A 403 -6.83 12.15 18.45
C ALA A 403 -5.93 12.55 17.27
N LYS A 404 -5.49 11.61 16.43
CA LYS A 404 -4.72 11.92 15.20
C LYS A 404 -5.49 12.84 14.25
N LYS A 405 -6.79 12.64 14.06
CA LYS A 405 -7.61 13.48 13.17
C LYS A 405 -7.92 14.85 13.77
N TYR A 406 -8.25 14.94 15.06
CA TYR A 406 -8.42 16.22 15.75
C TYR A 406 -7.13 17.07 15.76
N THR A 407 -5.95 16.44 15.93
CA THR A 407 -4.68 17.16 15.83
C THR A 407 -4.41 17.69 14.42
N GLN A 408 -4.75 16.93 13.38
CA GLN A 408 -4.68 17.39 11.98
C GLN A 408 -5.66 18.53 11.66
N ALA A 409 -6.83 18.55 12.31
CA ALA A 409 -7.79 19.66 12.23
C ALA A 409 -7.31 20.93 12.97
N GLY A 410 -6.31 20.80 13.86
CA GLY A 410 -5.83 21.86 14.74
C GLY A 410 -6.61 21.98 16.05
N ASN A 411 -7.61 21.13 16.27
CA ASN A 411 -8.38 21.06 17.51
C ASN A 411 -7.65 20.21 18.56
N LYS A 412 -6.66 20.84 19.21
CA LYS A 412 -5.82 20.17 20.21
C LYS A 412 -6.58 19.77 21.49
N LEU A 413 -7.73 20.40 21.79
CA LEU A 413 -8.48 20.11 23.02
C LEU A 413 -9.25 18.81 22.92
N ASP A 414 -10.02 18.62 21.86
CA ASP A 414 -10.77 17.38 21.67
C ASP A 414 -9.85 16.20 21.34
N ALA A 415 -8.68 16.47 20.75
CA ALA A 415 -7.61 15.48 20.67
C ALA A 415 -7.16 15.00 22.06
N MET A 416 -6.91 15.94 22.99
CA MET A 416 -6.52 15.59 24.35
C MET A 416 -7.62 14.82 25.07
N ARG A 417 -8.88 15.25 24.96
CA ARG A 417 -10.03 14.54 25.55
C ARG A 417 -10.16 13.12 25.02
N SER A 418 -9.90 12.92 23.73
CA SER A 418 -9.90 11.59 23.12
C SER A 418 -8.75 10.73 23.67
N LEU A 419 -7.54 11.29 23.81
CA LEU A 419 -6.41 10.58 24.42
C LEU A 419 -6.67 10.21 25.88
N VAL A 420 -7.27 11.11 26.67
CA VAL A 420 -7.64 10.82 28.06
C VAL A 420 -8.62 9.64 28.14
N LYS A 421 -9.60 9.56 27.23
CA LYS A 421 -10.51 8.41 27.13
C LYS A 421 -9.80 7.11 26.72
N SER A 422 -8.69 7.19 25.99
CA SER A 422 -7.91 6.00 25.60
C SER A 422 -7.10 5.39 26.74
N GLY A 423 -6.81 6.16 27.80
CA GLY A 423 -6.03 5.70 28.94
C GLY A 423 -4.50 5.61 28.72
N ASP A 424 -3.99 5.91 27.52
CA ASP A 424 -2.56 5.81 27.21
C ASP A 424 -1.75 6.97 27.83
N THR A 425 -1.18 6.72 29.00
CA THR A 425 -0.44 7.70 29.81
C THR A 425 0.75 8.31 29.05
N ALA A 426 1.53 7.49 28.34
CA ALA A 426 2.71 7.93 27.62
C ALA A 426 2.34 8.92 26.50
N ARG A 427 1.30 8.61 25.72
CA ARG A 427 0.82 9.51 24.65
C ARG A 427 0.21 10.78 25.19
N ILE A 428 -0.51 10.71 26.31
CA ILE A 428 -1.08 11.89 27.00
C ILE A 428 0.05 12.84 27.44
N VAL A 429 1.08 12.33 28.12
CA VAL A 429 2.24 13.13 28.58
C VAL A 429 3.01 13.72 27.41
N PHE A 430 3.24 12.93 26.36
CA PHE A 430 3.91 13.40 25.15
C PHE A 430 3.10 14.52 24.45
N PHE A 431 1.80 14.31 24.27
CA PHE A 431 0.93 15.26 23.59
C PHE A 431 0.80 16.58 24.38
N ALA A 432 0.70 16.52 25.71
CA ALA A 432 0.65 17.70 26.55
C ALA A 432 1.90 18.58 26.40
N ASN A 433 3.09 17.97 26.44
CA ASN A 433 4.37 18.66 26.24
C ASN A 433 4.52 19.25 24.81
N ALA A 434 4.01 18.57 23.79
CA ALA A 434 4.03 19.05 22.41
C ALA A 434 3.03 20.19 22.15
N ALA A 435 1.83 20.11 22.76
CA ALA A 435 0.73 21.03 22.47
C ALA A 435 0.91 22.43 23.08
N ARG A 436 1.58 22.51 24.25
CA ARG A 436 1.91 23.74 25.00
C ARG A 436 0.73 24.68 25.26
N LYS A 437 -0.46 24.13 25.58
CA LYS A 437 -1.65 24.91 25.97
C LYS A 437 -1.99 24.66 27.44
N LYS A 438 -2.37 25.72 28.17
CA LYS A 438 -2.73 25.66 29.60
C LYS A 438 -3.81 24.63 29.91
N GLU A 439 -4.91 24.65 29.15
CA GLU A 439 -6.04 23.73 29.30
C GLU A 439 -5.64 22.26 29.10
N ILE A 440 -4.70 21.98 28.19
CA ILE A 440 -4.22 20.62 27.92
C ILE A 440 -3.35 20.11 29.07
N TYR A 441 -2.50 20.96 29.63
CA TYR A 441 -1.73 20.61 30.82
C TYR A 441 -2.64 20.32 32.02
N ILE A 442 -3.71 21.10 32.23
CA ILE A 442 -4.70 20.84 33.28
C ILE A 442 -5.39 19.49 33.05
N LEU A 443 -5.86 19.20 31.83
CA LEU A 443 -6.49 17.92 31.51
C LEU A 443 -5.54 16.73 31.69
N ALA A 444 -4.26 16.89 31.32
CA ALA A 444 -3.24 15.86 31.54
C ALA A 444 -3.05 15.60 33.03
N ALA A 445 -2.85 16.66 33.81
CA ALA A 445 -2.59 16.56 35.25
C ALA A 445 -3.79 15.97 36.00
N ASN A 446 -5.01 16.41 35.68
CA ASN A 446 -6.24 15.85 36.27
C ASN A 446 -6.39 14.35 35.97
N TYR A 447 -6.02 13.91 34.76
CA TYR A 447 -6.02 12.48 34.44
C TYR A 447 -4.97 11.72 35.23
N LEU A 448 -3.74 12.24 35.33
CA LEU A 448 -2.67 11.60 36.09
C LEU A 448 -2.99 11.50 37.60
N GLN A 449 -3.76 12.44 38.16
CA GLN A 449 -4.26 12.36 39.54
C GLN A 449 -5.19 11.16 39.80
N THR A 450 -5.85 10.65 38.76
CA THR A 450 -6.72 9.46 38.90
C THR A 450 -5.94 8.14 38.91
N LEU A 451 -4.64 8.17 38.60
CA LEU A 451 -3.76 7.01 38.61
C LEU A 451 -3.15 6.81 40.00
N ASN A 452 -2.44 5.70 40.22
CA ASN A 452 -1.75 5.41 41.48
C ASN A 452 -0.44 6.24 41.61
N TRP A 453 -0.58 7.56 41.77
CA TRP A 453 0.56 8.47 41.98
C TRP A 453 1.22 8.31 43.35
N LYS A 454 0.65 7.51 44.27
CA LYS A 454 1.20 7.26 45.60
C LYS A 454 2.50 6.46 45.56
N GLU A 455 2.56 5.47 44.66
CA GLU A 455 3.72 4.57 44.52
C GLU A 455 4.74 5.08 43.49
N ASP A 456 4.31 5.97 42.57
CA ASP A 456 5.13 6.47 41.47
C ASP A 456 5.50 7.95 41.66
N CYS A 457 6.73 8.16 42.15
CA CYS A 457 7.32 9.48 42.34
C CYS A 457 7.45 10.29 41.03
N ASP A 458 7.56 9.63 39.88
CA ASP A 458 7.67 10.32 38.60
C ASP A 458 6.31 10.86 38.14
N LEU A 459 5.21 10.14 38.40
CA LEU A 459 3.85 10.67 38.16
C LEU A 459 3.59 11.92 38.98
N MET A 460 3.97 11.94 40.26
CA MET A 460 3.84 13.11 41.12
C MET A 460 4.58 14.33 40.52
N LYS A 461 5.85 14.17 40.11
CA LYS A 461 6.62 15.23 39.46
C LYS A 461 5.99 15.70 38.14
N GLN A 462 5.39 14.81 37.35
CA GLN A 462 4.71 15.19 36.10
C GLN A 462 3.44 16.00 36.37
N ILE A 463 2.66 15.64 37.40
CA ILE A 463 1.47 16.40 37.83
C ILE A 463 1.88 17.82 38.22
N GLU A 464 2.89 17.96 39.09
CA GLU A 464 3.42 19.26 39.51
C GLU A 464 3.93 20.07 38.31
N LEU A 465 4.69 19.45 37.41
CA LEU A 465 5.23 20.08 36.21
C LEU A 465 4.11 20.63 35.32
N PHE A 466 3.03 19.87 35.12
CA PHE A 466 1.92 20.28 34.26
C PHE A 466 1.09 21.40 34.88
N TYR A 467 0.75 21.34 36.16
CA TYR A 467 0.02 22.46 36.79
C TYR A 467 0.86 23.75 36.84
N ASN A 468 2.15 23.65 37.12
CA ASN A 468 3.06 24.80 37.08
C ASN A 468 3.13 25.39 35.66
N LYS A 469 3.29 24.56 34.62
CA LYS A 469 3.27 25.03 33.21
C LYS A 469 1.93 25.66 32.81
N ALA A 470 0.83 25.26 33.42
CA ALA A 470 -0.48 25.83 33.19
C ALA A 470 -0.74 27.14 33.98
N ASN A 471 0.11 27.48 34.96
CA ASN A 471 -0.18 28.45 36.03
C ASN A 471 -1.49 28.12 36.79
N ALA A 472 -1.80 26.84 36.94
CA ALA A 472 -3.01 26.34 37.57
C ALA A 472 -2.76 26.04 39.06
N TYR A 473 -2.39 27.07 39.81
CA TYR A 473 -1.95 26.94 41.21
C TYR A 473 -3.06 26.48 42.17
N GLU A 474 -4.33 26.72 41.84
CA GLU A 474 -5.48 26.25 42.65
C GLU A 474 -5.59 24.72 42.61
N HIS A 475 -5.45 24.13 41.42
CA HIS A 475 -5.44 22.68 41.25
C HIS A 475 -4.19 22.04 41.87
N LEU A 476 -3.05 22.72 41.80
CA LEU A 476 -1.81 22.27 42.45
C LEU A 476 -1.92 22.30 43.98
N ALA A 477 -2.51 23.36 44.55
CA ALA A 477 -2.77 23.43 46.00
C ALA A 477 -3.71 22.29 46.45
N SER A 478 -4.77 22.04 45.69
CA SER A 478 -5.70 20.93 45.95
C SER A 478 -5.01 19.56 45.85
N PHE A 479 -4.03 19.41 44.94
CA PHE A 479 -3.22 18.20 44.85
C PHE A 479 -2.36 18.01 46.10
N TYR A 480 -1.67 19.05 46.57
CA TYR A 480 -0.88 18.97 47.80
C TYR A 480 -1.73 18.74 49.06
N GLU A 481 -2.96 19.29 49.12
CA GLU A 481 -3.93 18.94 50.15
C GLU A 481 -4.29 17.44 50.11
N ALA A 482 -4.51 16.88 48.92
CA ALA A 482 -4.75 15.45 48.77
C ALA A 482 -3.52 14.61 49.16
N CYS A 483 -2.30 15.06 48.84
CA CYS A 483 -1.07 14.44 49.31
C CYS A 483 -0.98 14.46 50.84
N ALA A 484 -1.25 15.60 51.48
CA ALA A 484 -1.25 15.72 52.93
C ALA A 484 -2.30 14.81 53.58
N GLN A 485 -3.50 14.74 52.99
CA GLN A 485 -4.56 13.85 53.45
C GLN A 485 -4.11 12.39 53.38
N VAL A 486 -3.45 11.96 52.30
CA VAL A 486 -2.90 10.60 52.17
C VAL A 486 -1.79 10.32 53.19
N GLU A 487 -0.89 11.29 53.45
CA GLU A 487 0.15 11.14 54.47
C GLU A 487 -0.43 11.01 55.89
N ILE A 488 -1.49 11.76 56.21
CA ILE A 488 -2.24 11.60 57.45
C ILE A 488 -2.97 10.24 57.45
N ASP A 489 -3.54 9.88 56.30
CA ASP A 489 -4.53 8.83 56.25
C ASP A 489 -3.94 7.42 56.23
N ASP A 490 -2.91 7.23 55.43
CA ASP A 490 -2.30 5.93 55.17
C ASP A 490 -1.03 5.76 56.01
N TYR A 491 -0.22 6.81 56.16
CA TYR A 491 1.11 6.75 56.82
C TYR A 491 1.15 7.35 58.24
N ARG A 492 0.12 8.12 58.64
CA ARG A 492 0.06 8.87 59.92
C ARG A 492 1.27 9.78 60.16
N ASP A 493 1.92 10.23 59.08
CA ASP A 493 3.09 11.10 59.12
C ASP A 493 2.66 12.56 59.07
N TYR A 494 2.31 13.08 60.24
CA TYR A 494 1.87 14.47 60.41
C TYR A 494 2.97 15.49 60.05
N ASN A 495 4.26 15.11 60.08
CA ASN A 495 5.34 16.01 59.68
C ASN A 495 5.34 16.24 58.17
N LYS A 496 5.31 15.15 57.38
CA LYS A 496 5.22 15.25 55.92
C LYS A 496 3.91 15.87 55.46
N ALA A 497 2.81 15.58 56.15
CA ALA A 497 1.54 16.24 55.89
C ALA A 497 1.63 17.76 56.10
N ALA A 498 2.29 18.22 57.16
CA ALA A 498 2.53 19.64 57.38
C ALA A 498 3.40 20.26 56.27
N ASP A 499 4.44 19.55 55.81
CA ASP A 499 5.29 20.00 54.70
C ASP A 499 4.50 20.12 53.39
N ALA A 500 3.69 19.13 53.04
CA ALA A 500 2.81 19.17 51.88
C ALA A 500 1.79 20.32 51.96
N LEU A 501 1.19 20.58 53.14
CA LEU A 501 0.29 21.72 53.33
C LEU A 501 1.02 23.07 53.24
N ASN A 502 2.29 23.16 53.66
CA ASN A 502 3.10 24.36 53.45
C ASN A 502 3.34 24.61 51.95
N GLU A 503 3.57 23.56 51.15
CA GLU A 503 3.66 23.68 49.69
C GLU A 503 2.31 24.07 49.06
N ALA A 504 1.19 23.57 49.58
CA ALA A 504 -0.15 24.03 49.20
C ALA A 504 -0.34 25.53 49.47
N LEU A 505 0.06 26.03 50.65
CA LEU A 505 0.04 27.45 50.99
C LEU A 505 0.91 28.29 50.04
N GLN A 506 2.11 27.83 49.70
CA GLN A 506 2.96 28.52 48.73
C GLN A 506 2.27 28.61 47.35
N CYS A 507 1.56 27.55 46.94
CA CYS A 507 0.80 27.56 45.70
C CYS A 507 -0.36 28.57 45.75
N ILE A 508 -1.10 28.65 46.85
CA ILE A 508 -2.16 29.65 47.03
C ILE A 508 -1.60 31.08 47.02
N ALA A 509 -0.46 31.31 47.68
CA ALA A 509 0.20 32.62 47.65
C ALA A 509 0.60 33.02 46.21
N LYS A 510 1.11 32.06 45.42
CA LYS A 510 1.39 32.27 43.98
C LYS A 510 0.11 32.48 43.16
N ALA A 511 -1.00 31.83 43.52
CA ALA A 511 -2.30 32.04 42.87
C ALA A 511 -2.83 33.47 43.10
N LEU A 512 -2.76 33.95 44.35
CA LEU A 512 -3.16 35.30 44.75
C LEU A 512 -2.36 36.40 44.05
N GLN A 513 -1.06 36.17 43.79
CA GLN A 513 -0.20 37.10 43.06
C GLN A 513 -0.52 37.19 41.55
N ASN A 514 -1.15 36.16 40.96
CA ASN A 514 -1.30 35.99 39.51
C ASN A 514 -2.66 36.42 38.93
N ASN A 515 -3.33 37.42 39.51
CA ASN A 515 -4.65 37.98 39.18
C ASN A 515 -5.87 37.09 39.57
N PRO A 516 -6.64 37.47 40.60
CA PRO A 516 -7.65 36.61 41.17
C PRO A 516 -9.05 36.89 40.59
N LYS A 517 -9.61 35.93 39.85
CA LYS A 517 -11.08 35.88 39.68
C LYS A 517 -11.78 35.39 40.97
N ASN A 518 -11.06 34.67 41.82
CA ASN A 518 -11.53 33.99 43.02
C ASN A 518 -10.80 34.47 44.29
N GLN A 519 -10.56 35.78 44.44
CA GLN A 519 -9.70 36.30 45.52
C GLN A 519 -10.22 35.94 46.92
N GLU A 520 -11.53 36.08 47.11
CA GLU A 520 -12.21 35.81 48.38
C GLU A 520 -12.10 34.34 48.77
N TYR A 521 -12.43 33.43 47.84
CA TYR A 521 -12.26 32.00 48.01
C TYR A 521 -10.81 31.60 48.31
N LEU A 522 -9.83 32.19 47.63
CA LEU A 522 -8.41 31.90 47.86
C LEU A 522 -7.92 32.41 49.22
N MET A 523 -8.43 33.55 49.69
CA MET A 523 -8.12 34.06 51.03
C MET A 523 -8.74 33.19 52.12
N GLU A 524 -9.98 32.74 51.93
CA GLU A 524 -10.66 31.81 52.83
C GLU A 524 -9.88 30.48 52.92
N LYS A 525 -9.59 29.86 51.77
CA LYS A 525 -8.72 28.68 51.67
C LYS A 525 -7.36 28.89 52.34
N GLN A 526 -6.74 30.06 52.19
CA GLN A 526 -5.47 30.36 52.85
C GLN A 526 -5.61 30.40 54.38
N THR A 527 -6.70 30.98 54.90
CA THR A 527 -6.96 30.98 56.35
C THR A 527 -7.25 29.59 56.89
N GLU A 528 -8.00 28.76 56.14
CA GLU A 528 -8.22 27.35 56.48
C GLU A 528 -6.90 26.59 56.55
N LEU A 529 -6.04 26.71 55.54
CA LEU A 529 -4.72 26.07 55.55
C LEU A 529 -3.81 26.54 56.69
N TYR A 530 -3.84 27.83 57.06
CA TYR A 530 -3.09 28.30 58.23
C TYR A 530 -3.62 27.68 59.53
N GLN A 531 -4.94 27.54 59.66
CA GLN A 531 -5.55 26.87 60.81
C GLN A 531 -5.21 25.37 60.83
N THR A 532 -5.30 24.67 59.70
CA THR A 532 -5.00 23.23 59.63
C THR A 532 -3.54 22.95 59.97
N ILE A 533 -2.60 23.71 59.41
CA ILE A 533 -1.16 23.58 59.71
C ILE A 533 -0.87 23.94 61.17
N GLY A 534 -1.53 24.97 61.71
CA GLY A 534 -1.42 25.34 63.12
C GLY A 534 -1.79 24.18 64.04
N ASN A 535 -2.96 23.58 63.80
CA ASN A 535 -3.44 22.43 64.56
C ASN A 535 -2.50 21.23 64.43
N ILE A 536 -2.04 20.90 63.21
CA ILE A 536 -1.11 19.77 62.99
C ILE A 536 0.21 20.01 63.74
N LYS A 537 0.76 21.24 63.69
CA LYS A 537 1.98 21.59 64.43
C LYS A 537 1.79 21.52 65.94
N GLU A 538 0.65 21.96 66.46
CA GLU A 538 0.31 21.84 67.87
C GLU A 538 0.23 20.36 68.29
N PHE A 539 -0.39 19.51 67.47
CA PHE A 539 -0.44 18.06 67.72
C PHE A 539 0.93 17.39 67.71
N ILE A 540 1.81 17.77 66.76
CA ILE A 540 3.20 17.31 66.74
C ILE A 540 3.93 17.77 68.01
N GLN A 541 3.74 19.03 68.42
CA GLN A 541 4.32 19.55 69.67
C GLN A 541 3.81 18.77 70.89
N ILE A 542 2.51 18.48 70.98
CA ILE A 542 1.95 17.68 72.07
C ILE A 542 2.57 16.27 72.10
N ARG A 543 2.80 15.64 70.92
CA ARG A 543 3.52 14.37 70.83
C ARG A 543 4.97 14.48 71.35
N THR A 544 5.67 15.59 71.09
CA THR A 544 7.02 15.80 71.65
C THR A 544 6.98 16.07 73.17
N ILE A 545 5.98 16.80 73.66
CA ILE A 545 5.79 17.04 75.11
C ILE A 545 5.47 15.73 75.82
N TYR A 546 4.74 14.81 75.20
CA TYR A 546 4.45 13.50 75.77
C TYR A 546 5.72 12.72 76.16
N GLU A 547 6.83 12.90 75.42
CA GLU A 547 8.12 12.29 75.76
C GLU A 547 8.78 12.90 77.00
N LEU A 548 8.42 14.14 77.37
CA LEU A 548 8.99 14.91 78.47
C LEU A 548 8.09 14.95 79.72
N ASP A 549 6.80 15.27 79.53
CA ASP A 549 5.75 15.30 80.55
C ASP A 549 4.44 14.72 79.99
N PRO A 550 4.17 13.43 80.25
CA PRO A 550 3.00 12.76 79.71
C PRO A 550 1.69 13.19 80.40
N ILE A 551 1.73 13.81 81.58
CA ILE A 551 0.52 14.28 82.26
C ILE A 551 0.03 15.57 81.61
N ASP A 552 0.94 16.50 81.35
CA ASP A 552 0.60 17.75 80.67
C ASP A 552 0.17 17.50 79.23
N ALA A 553 0.84 16.59 78.51
CA ALA A 553 0.47 16.19 77.16
C ALA A 553 -0.95 15.60 77.09
N ILE A 554 -1.34 14.75 78.04
CA ILE A 554 -2.70 14.15 78.05
C ILE A 554 -3.77 15.19 78.36
N ARG A 555 -3.50 16.15 79.26
CA ARG A 555 -4.41 17.27 79.51
C ARG A 555 -4.60 18.12 78.26
N GLN A 556 -3.53 18.38 77.52
CA GLN A 556 -3.58 19.09 76.25
C GLN A 556 -4.36 18.28 75.19
N LEU A 557 -4.13 16.97 75.07
CA LEU A 557 -4.90 16.11 74.15
C LEU A 557 -6.39 16.02 74.51
N GLU A 558 -6.75 15.99 75.80
CA GLU A 558 -8.15 16.02 76.25
C GLU A 558 -8.84 17.33 75.80
N ALA A 559 -8.19 18.48 75.99
CA ALA A 559 -8.71 19.77 75.51
C ALA A 559 -8.76 19.84 73.98
N PHE A 560 -7.76 19.27 73.31
CA PHE A 560 -7.63 19.23 71.85
C PHE A 560 -8.69 18.32 71.20
N ALA A 561 -9.08 17.22 71.87
CA ALA A 561 -10.15 16.33 71.44
C ALA A 561 -11.55 16.94 71.61
N ASP A 562 -11.73 17.91 72.52
CA ASP A 562 -12.99 18.61 72.72
C ASP A 562 -13.21 19.77 71.73
N ASP A 563 -12.14 20.24 71.08
CA ASP A 563 -12.23 21.25 70.02
C ASP A 563 -12.69 20.64 68.68
N LYS A 564 -13.94 20.94 68.31
CA LYS A 564 -14.57 20.47 67.07
C LYS A 564 -13.86 20.94 65.80
N GLN A 565 -13.11 22.03 65.83
CA GLN A 565 -12.42 22.59 64.66
C GLN A 565 -11.08 21.89 64.43
N VAL A 566 -10.43 21.46 65.51
CA VAL A 566 -9.23 20.62 65.48
C VAL A 566 -9.55 19.22 64.97
N CYS A 567 -10.66 18.63 65.43
CA CYS A 567 -11.11 17.30 65.04
C CYS A 567 -11.43 17.17 63.54
N LYS A 568 -11.58 18.28 62.80
CA LYS A 568 -11.71 18.28 61.34
C LYS A 568 -10.37 18.14 60.61
N ASN A 569 -9.28 18.56 61.25
CA ASN A 569 -7.96 18.68 60.64
C ASN A 569 -7.03 17.53 61.02
N ILE A 570 -7.35 16.85 62.12
CA ILE A 570 -6.59 15.72 62.67
C ILE A 570 -7.58 14.60 62.95
N ARG A 571 -7.16 13.38 62.69
CA ARG A 571 -7.98 12.20 62.93
C ARG A 571 -8.25 12.03 64.41
N LEU A 572 -9.53 12.07 64.79
CA LEU A 572 -9.96 11.89 66.17
C LEU A 572 -9.45 10.56 66.76
N GLY A 573 -9.46 9.50 65.94
CA GLY A 573 -8.91 8.19 66.31
C GLY A 573 -7.44 8.23 66.74
N ASP A 574 -6.59 9.06 66.12
CA ASP A 574 -5.17 9.16 66.47
C ASP A 574 -4.95 9.88 67.80
N ILE A 575 -5.79 10.86 68.13
CA ILE A 575 -5.76 11.56 69.43
C ILE A 575 -6.17 10.59 70.55
N TYR A 576 -7.29 9.90 70.36
CA TYR A 576 -7.79 8.91 71.33
C TYR A 576 -6.85 7.71 71.46
N ALA A 577 -6.19 7.26 70.39
CA ALA A 577 -5.22 6.18 70.45
C ALA A 577 -4.07 6.49 71.43
N VAL A 578 -3.54 7.72 71.41
CA VAL A 578 -2.49 8.16 72.35
C VAL A 578 -3.04 8.20 73.78
N MET A 579 -4.24 8.72 73.99
CA MET A 579 -4.86 8.79 75.31
C MET A 579 -5.18 7.40 75.89
N ILE A 580 -5.65 6.47 75.07
CA ILE A 580 -5.96 5.09 75.47
C ILE A 580 -4.67 4.35 75.81
N ALA A 581 -3.65 4.44 74.96
CA ALA A 581 -2.34 3.84 75.22
C ALA A 581 -1.77 4.33 76.57
N TYR A 582 -1.81 5.63 76.85
CA TYR A 582 -1.37 6.19 78.14
C TYR A 582 -2.12 5.62 79.35
N ASN A 583 -3.45 5.52 79.27
CA ASN A 583 -4.25 5.01 80.39
C ASN A 583 -4.07 3.49 80.60
N VAL A 584 -3.83 2.72 79.53
CA VAL A 584 -3.43 1.31 79.63
C VAL A 584 -2.07 1.17 80.31
N HIS A 585 -1.10 2.01 79.94
CA HIS A 585 0.22 2.06 80.58
C HIS A 585 0.17 2.37 82.07
N LYS A 586 -0.76 3.23 82.51
CA LYS A 586 -0.97 3.57 83.93
C LYS A 586 -1.88 2.57 84.66
N GLU A 587 -2.17 1.42 84.06
CA GLU A 587 -3.07 0.37 84.57
C GLU A 587 -4.50 0.86 84.86
N ASN A 588 -4.89 2.01 84.31
CA ASN A 588 -6.20 2.62 84.46
C ASN A 588 -7.18 2.11 83.40
N TYR A 589 -7.42 0.80 83.37
CA TYR A 589 -8.21 0.13 82.33
C TYR A 589 -9.65 0.65 82.24
N LYS A 590 -10.29 1.03 83.36
CA LYS A 590 -11.64 1.62 83.36
C LYS A 590 -11.71 2.94 82.60
N LYS A 591 -10.71 3.82 82.77
CA LYS A 591 -10.64 5.10 82.06
C LYS A 591 -10.33 4.87 80.58
N ALA A 592 -9.41 3.95 80.26
CA ALA A 592 -9.13 3.54 78.88
C ALA A 592 -10.38 3.01 78.16
N TYR A 593 -11.18 2.15 78.82
CA TYR A 593 -12.44 1.65 78.27
C TYR A 593 -13.48 2.76 78.06
N SER A 594 -13.61 3.70 79.00
CA SER A 594 -14.50 4.86 78.81
C SER A 594 -14.09 5.74 77.63
N LEU A 595 -12.79 5.88 77.35
CA LEU A 595 -12.29 6.62 76.19
C LEU A 595 -12.59 5.89 74.88
N VAL A 596 -12.51 4.55 74.85
CA VAL A 596 -12.93 3.75 73.69
C VAL A 596 -14.43 3.91 73.43
N GLN A 597 -15.25 3.91 74.48
CA GLN A 597 -16.70 4.14 74.35
C GLN A 597 -17.00 5.56 73.86
N GLN A 598 -16.34 6.58 74.42
CA GLN A 598 -16.47 7.96 73.96
C GLN A 598 -16.07 8.13 72.50
N LEU A 599 -15.03 7.42 72.03
CA LEU A 599 -14.63 7.43 70.62
C LEU A 599 -15.71 6.79 69.74
N LYS A 600 -16.29 5.64 70.12
CA LYS A 600 -17.41 5.01 69.39
C LYS A 600 -18.67 5.86 69.39
N ASP A 601 -18.95 6.57 70.49
CA ASP A 601 -20.12 7.45 70.60
C ASP A 601 -19.96 8.69 69.71
N ARG A 602 -18.74 9.22 69.60
CA ARG A 602 -18.41 10.37 68.72
C ARG A 602 -18.30 9.96 67.25
N GLU A 603 -17.77 8.78 66.95
CA GLU A 603 -17.65 8.22 65.59
C GLU A 603 -18.14 6.76 65.54
N PRO A 604 -19.45 6.52 65.29
CA PRO A 604 -20.04 5.19 65.31
C PRO A 604 -19.52 4.23 64.23
N SER A 605 -18.99 4.77 63.14
CA SER A 605 -18.46 4.01 61.99
C SER A 605 -16.96 3.77 62.06
N ILE A 606 -16.29 4.06 63.18
CA ILE A 606 -14.84 3.97 63.28
C ILE A 606 -14.36 2.51 63.35
N GLU A 607 -13.41 2.15 62.48
CA GLU A 607 -12.70 0.88 62.56
C GLU A 607 -11.59 0.96 63.61
N LEU A 608 -11.90 0.55 64.85
CA LEU A 608 -10.95 0.60 65.99
C LEU A 608 -9.58 -0.02 65.69
N ASN A 609 -9.54 -1.09 64.90
CA ASN A 609 -8.31 -1.79 64.52
C ASN A 609 -7.35 -0.93 63.69
N ARG A 610 -7.83 0.12 63.01
CA ARG A 610 -6.97 1.06 62.29
C ARG A 610 -6.25 2.02 63.23
N TYR A 611 -6.69 2.19 64.47
CA TYR A 611 -6.13 3.22 65.37
C TYR A 611 -5.47 2.62 66.60
N ILE A 612 -6.01 1.52 67.12
CA ILE A 612 -5.57 0.89 68.37
C ILE A 612 -5.13 -0.55 68.06
N ASN A 613 -3.90 -0.89 68.45
CA ASN A 613 -3.38 -2.25 68.32
C ASN A 613 -4.29 -3.28 68.99
N LYS A 614 -4.45 -4.45 68.36
CA LYS A 614 -5.23 -5.57 68.91
C LYS A 614 -4.77 -5.95 70.31
N GLU A 615 -3.47 -5.92 70.58
CA GLU A 615 -2.89 -6.19 71.90
C GLU A 615 -3.42 -5.25 73.00
N ILE A 616 -3.53 -3.95 72.72
CA ILE A 616 -4.05 -2.97 73.69
C ILE A 616 -5.55 -3.21 73.92
N GLN A 617 -6.29 -3.56 72.86
CA GLN A 617 -7.70 -3.90 72.97
C GLN A 617 -7.90 -5.18 73.81
N ASP A 618 -7.10 -6.21 73.57
CA ASP A 618 -7.16 -7.49 74.28
C ASP A 618 -6.82 -7.30 75.77
N ILE A 619 -5.80 -6.50 76.10
CA ILE A 619 -5.43 -6.15 77.49
C ILE A 619 -6.61 -5.49 78.23
N ILE A 620 -7.31 -4.55 77.59
CA ILE A 620 -8.46 -3.87 78.20
C ILE A 620 -9.62 -4.87 78.41
N CYS A 621 -9.92 -5.71 77.41
CA CYS A 621 -10.97 -6.72 77.48
C CYS A 621 -10.71 -7.78 78.57
N GLU A 622 -9.47 -8.29 78.65
CA GLU A 622 -9.06 -9.31 79.61
C GLU A 622 -9.14 -8.79 81.05
N LYS A 623 -8.57 -7.59 81.31
CA LYS A 623 -8.51 -7.02 82.67
C LYS A 623 -9.87 -6.57 83.21
N LEU A 624 -10.81 -6.21 82.34
CA LEU A 624 -12.17 -5.79 82.71
C LEU A 624 -13.21 -6.90 82.58
N LYS A 625 -12.83 -8.10 82.13
CA LYS A 625 -13.73 -9.25 81.87
C LYS A 625 -14.89 -8.90 80.93
N LEU A 626 -14.59 -8.20 79.84
CA LEU A 626 -15.57 -7.77 78.84
C LEU A 626 -15.54 -8.70 77.61
N SER A 627 -16.68 -8.90 76.94
CA SER A 627 -16.69 -9.51 75.60
C SER A 627 -15.93 -8.62 74.63
N SER A 628 -15.19 -9.22 73.70
CA SER A 628 -14.38 -8.52 72.69
C SER A 628 -15.07 -7.29 72.11
N PHE A 629 -14.31 -6.21 71.86
CA PHE A 629 -14.82 -4.98 71.24
C PHE A 629 -15.43 -5.16 69.84
N ILE A 630 -15.26 -6.35 69.25
CA ILE A 630 -15.77 -6.77 67.94
C ILE A 630 -17.23 -7.22 68.11
N THR A 631 -18.15 -6.35 67.75
CA THR A 631 -19.49 -6.75 67.32
C THR A 631 -19.50 -6.81 65.80
N ASP A 632 -19.90 -7.98 65.27
CA ASP A 632 -19.98 -8.35 63.85
C ASP A 632 -20.55 -7.25 62.94
N ASN A 633 -19.73 -6.69 62.06
CA ASN A 633 -20.19 -6.18 60.76
C ASN A 633 -20.22 -7.35 59.77
N LYS A 634 -21.16 -8.29 59.98
CA LYS A 634 -21.62 -9.19 58.91
C LYS A 634 -22.81 -8.52 58.24
N ASN A 635 -22.55 -7.83 57.14
CA ASN A 635 -23.37 -7.78 55.93
C ASN A 635 -22.88 -6.64 55.03
N LEU A 636 -22.02 -6.96 54.06
CA LEU A 636 -21.97 -6.40 52.69
C LEU A 636 -20.59 -6.68 52.08
N SER A 637 -20.43 -7.85 51.45
CA SER A 637 -19.90 -8.01 50.08
C SER A 637 -19.41 -9.44 49.87
N GLU A 638 -20.18 -10.21 49.10
CA GLU A 638 -19.61 -11.27 48.27
C GLU A 638 -18.80 -10.58 47.17
N CYS A 639 -17.48 -10.76 47.19
CA CYS A 639 -16.60 -11.01 46.04
C CYS A 639 -15.14 -10.96 46.53
N ASP A 640 -14.69 -12.09 47.09
CA ASP A 640 -13.28 -12.43 47.20
C ASP A 640 -12.77 -12.93 45.84
N ASN A 641 -11.65 -12.38 45.39
CA ASN A 641 -10.39 -13.12 45.20
C ASN A 641 -9.35 -12.17 44.58
N ASP A 642 -8.36 -11.74 45.37
CA ASP A 642 -7.05 -12.38 45.31
C ASP A 642 -6.13 -11.84 46.41
N GLN A 643 -5.48 -12.79 47.09
CA GLN A 643 -4.58 -12.60 48.20
C GLN A 643 -3.23 -12.04 47.75
N GLN A 644 -2.72 -11.05 48.46
CA GLN A 644 -1.29 -10.99 48.79
C GLN A 644 -1.05 -10.18 50.07
N SER A 645 -0.70 -10.94 51.12
CA SER A 645 0.06 -10.58 52.32
C SER A 645 0.14 -9.09 52.70
N THR A 646 -0.73 -8.68 53.61
CA THR A 646 -0.50 -7.54 54.49
C THR A 646 0.79 -7.80 55.29
N ASN A 647 1.81 -6.97 55.04
CA ASN A 647 2.82 -6.70 56.05
C ASN A 647 2.08 -6.13 57.26
N ASP A 648 2.12 -6.84 58.38
CA ASP A 648 1.81 -6.29 59.69
C ASP A 648 2.85 -5.19 59.97
N GLU A 649 2.56 -3.96 59.56
CA GLU A 649 3.31 -2.80 60.02
C GLU A 649 2.93 -2.58 61.49
N GLU A 650 3.82 -3.07 62.36
CA GLU A 650 3.87 -2.71 63.78
C GLU A 650 3.63 -1.21 63.94
N VAL A 651 2.70 -0.84 64.82
CA VAL A 651 2.62 0.53 65.32
C VAL A 651 3.89 0.78 66.14
N ASP A 652 4.91 1.31 65.47
CA ASP A 652 6.16 1.70 66.09
C ASP A 652 5.93 3.01 66.86
N TYR A 653 5.44 2.86 68.10
CA TYR A 653 5.49 3.94 69.07
C TYR A 653 6.95 4.40 69.20
N SER A 654 7.19 5.71 69.29
CA SER A 654 8.54 6.29 69.32
C SER A 654 9.45 5.51 70.26
N TYR A 655 10.74 5.38 69.93
CA TYR A 655 11.74 4.62 70.69
C TYR A 655 11.75 4.94 72.21
N ALA A 656 11.20 6.09 72.62
CA ALA A 656 10.96 6.46 74.01
C ALA A 656 9.79 5.72 74.68
N MET A 657 8.69 5.43 73.97
CA MET A 657 7.57 4.61 74.47
C MET A 657 8.00 3.15 74.72
N LYS A 658 8.91 2.59 73.91
CA LYS A 658 9.50 1.25 74.14
C LYS A 658 10.34 1.17 75.43
N ARG A 659 10.89 2.29 75.92
CA ARG A 659 11.85 2.29 77.04
C ARG A 659 11.20 2.16 78.43
N ASN A 660 9.88 2.27 78.53
CA ASN A 660 9.12 2.02 79.75
C ASN A 660 8.35 0.68 79.71
N PHE A 661 8.64 -0.20 78.73
CA PHE A 661 8.02 -1.52 78.55
C PHE A 661 8.92 -2.69 79.01
N GLN A 662 9.93 -2.44 79.87
CA GLN A 662 10.69 -3.51 80.56
C GLN A 662 10.59 -3.37 82.07
#